data_AF-A0A7X6CJ55-F1
#
_entry.id   AF-A0A7X6CJ55-F1
#
_cell.length_a   1.000
_cell.length_b   1.000
_cell.length_c   1.000
_cell.angle_alpha   90.00
_cell.angle_beta   90.00
_cell.angle_gamma   90.00
#
_symmetry.space_group_name_H-M   'P 1'
#
loop_
_entity.id
_entity.type
_entity.pdbx_description
1 polymer ?
#
loop_
_entity_poly.entity_id
_entity_poly.type
_entity_poly.pdbx_seq_one_letter_code
_entity_poly.pdbx_strand_id
1 'polypeptide(L)'
;MGAKVINASFGGGGYSQSMFDAISRANNAGVLFVAAAGNDANNNDLNPDFPTNYDLPNIISVAATDERDRLAWFSNYGRDTVDLAAPGVNILSTLPGNSYGQFDGTSMAAPHVAGAAALLLAQKPNQSPAQLKNILMESADRVTSLEATTVTGGRLNVHQALSQIAPPPRPIWEIAIENEHQQTKGLLGNPKNDTYFDPTPSPAGTTGKGKDYEFGSIHWSEKYGAVALWGDLQREYEEYDSPNGSGGWLGFPTRREYDWNGGRRTDFEGGYIYWDGVRAKAYRLNELPPRVSDPNWQTAIENEYQQTKGLLGNPRNDTYFDPTPSPAGTTGKGKDYEFGSIHWSEKYGAVALWRDLQREYEEYSSPNGSGGWLGFPTRREYDWRGGRRTDFEGGYIYWDGQWAKAYRLNELPSNSTLSNPTTLSLQMGRVSSRVGNFPLNLRRQPNTSQASIGTLPVGTQLKILRTVDGGIYNPGTGNRKDWYEVEVNGRRGFVAAYYVDKVSSAPPPPAEGFVNSNVGNGPLRLRSSAATNAAILTNLSQGTRLRILRSVTGETYQPGNRKDWYEVEVHGRRGFVAAYYVTQGSPSQTDPGSGGTNQNMEAFFGWAKGKVGITRLDGLYNLRGQCVTLIARYVQEVFLPANQRTVSRAFGHGKDTAREVSQMLPNNFGPATSSGLPKRGAIISFPDIGVIDGIKYGHVGIVMESRQLSNGQRQVKIMDSNGDNLAANSTVKEYAYWINIPNGTADYGANIYWTNPK
;
A
#
# COMPACT_ATOMS: atom_id res chain seq x y z
N MET A 1 19.21 4.72 -10.44
CA MET A 1 19.69 5.99 -9.85
C MET A 1 21.01 6.35 -10.51
N GLY A 2 21.21 7.62 -10.82
CA GLY A 2 22.42 8.15 -11.46
C GLY A 2 22.32 9.67 -11.57
N ALA A 3 23.45 10.36 -11.77
CA ALA A 3 23.46 11.82 -11.94
C ALA A 3 22.61 12.21 -13.16
N LYS A 4 21.73 13.20 -13.00
CA LYS A 4 20.81 13.69 -14.05
C LYS A 4 21.25 15.01 -14.68
N VAL A 5 22.20 15.70 -14.05
CA VAL A 5 22.80 16.94 -14.53
C VAL A 5 24.31 16.83 -14.31
N ILE A 6 25.10 17.18 -15.32
CA ILE A 6 26.55 17.32 -15.23
C ILE A 6 26.88 18.80 -15.39
N ASN A 7 27.66 19.34 -14.47
CA ASN A 7 28.30 20.64 -14.62
C ASN A 7 29.71 20.45 -15.21
N ALA A 8 29.90 20.89 -16.44
CA ALA A 8 31.16 20.89 -17.16
C ALA A 8 31.72 22.32 -17.24
N SER A 9 32.24 22.81 -16.12
CA SER A 9 33.03 24.05 -16.04
C SER A 9 34.45 23.85 -16.58
N PHE A 10 34.54 23.37 -17.82
CA PHE A 10 35.79 23.20 -18.56
C PHE A 10 35.49 23.35 -20.05
N GLY A 11 36.50 23.70 -20.83
CA GLY A 11 36.41 23.83 -22.28
C GLY A 11 37.81 23.93 -22.88
N GLY A 12 37.85 23.89 -24.21
CA GLY A 12 39.09 24.03 -24.99
C GLY A 12 39.55 22.74 -25.68
N GLY A 13 40.40 22.94 -26.68
CA GLY A 13 40.86 21.89 -27.60
C GLY A 13 39.99 21.78 -28.85
N GLY A 14 40.32 20.83 -29.73
CA GLY A 14 39.56 20.56 -30.94
C GLY A 14 38.46 19.51 -30.74
N TYR A 15 37.69 19.27 -31.80
CA TYR A 15 36.69 18.20 -31.84
C TYR A 15 37.33 16.85 -31.46
N SER A 16 36.68 16.13 -30.55
CA SER A 16 37.07 14.79 -30.13
C SER A 16 35.88 13.84 -30.22
N GLN A 17 35.98 12.85 -31.10
CA GLN A 17 34.94 11.83 -31.25
C GLN A 17 34.66 11.08 -29.93
N SER A 18 35.69 10.81 -29.14
CA SER A 18 35.52 10.09 -27.88
C SER A 18 34.75 10.91 -26.84
N MET A 19 34.93 12.24 -26.84
CA MET A 19 34.17 13.16 -25.98
C MET A 19 32.73 13.30 -26.48
N PHE A 20 32.52 13.45 -27.80
CA PHE A 20 31.20 13.43 -28.41
C PHE A 20 30.42 12.16 -28.03
N ASP A 21 31.04 10.99 -28.21
CA ASP A 21 30.42 9.70 -27.88
C ASP A 21 30.10 9.59 -26.38
N ALA A 22 30.95 10.15 -25.51
CA ALA A 22 30.71 10.17 -24.07
C ALA A 22 29.50 11.03 -23.69
N ILE A 23 29.39 12.23 -24.27
CA ILE A 23 28.27 13.13 -24.01
C ILE A 23 26.98 12.57 -24.64
N SER A 24 27.07 11.93 -25.81
CA SER A 24 25.95 11.22 -26.45
C SER A 24 25.46 10.05 -25.60
N ARG A 25 26.35 9.28 -24.96
CA ARG A 25 25.95 8.27 -23.97
C ARG A 25 25.24 8.89 -22.77
N ALA A 26 25.67 10.06 -22.31
CA ALA A 26 25.01 10.79 -21.23
C ALA A 26 23.59 11.24 -21.66
N ASN A 27 23.41 11.71 -22.89
CA ASN A 27 22.10 12.03 -23.47
C ASN A 27 21.15 10.82 -23.41
N ASN A 28 21.62 9.66 -23.89
CA ASN A 28 20.85 8.43 -23.91
C ASN A 28 20.49 7.92 -22.50
N ALA A 29 21.26 8.29 -21.49
CA ALA A 29 20.97 8.01 -20.07
C ALA A 29 20.03 9.06 -19.43
N GLY A 30 19.58 10.06 -20.18
CA GLY A 30 18.72 11.13 -19.71
C GLY A 30 19.46 12.12 -18.80
N VAL A 31 20.70 12.48 -19.16
CA VAL A 31 21.54 13.42 -18.41
C VAL A 31 21.71 14.72 -19.20
N LEU A 32 21.38 15.85 -18.57
CA LEU A 32 21.67 17.19 -19.09
C LEU A 32 23.15 17.53 -18.86
N PHE A 33 23.82 18.02 -19.89
CA PHE A 33 25.23 18.38 -19.87
C PHE A 33 25.38 19.90 -19.97
N VAL A 34 25.66 20.55 -18.84
CA VAL A 34 25.76 22.02 -18.75
C VAL A 34 27.21 22.41 -18.93
N ALA A 35 27.55 23.12 -20.00
CA ALA A 35 28.92 23.42 -20.38
C ALA A 35 29.19 24.94 -20.41
N ALA A 36 30.35 25.33 -19.91
CA ALA A 36 30.83 26.71 -19.95
C ALA A 36 31.25 27.09 -21.40
N ALA A 37 30.83 28.26 -21.89
CA ALA A 37 31.12 28.69 -23.27
C ALA A 37 32.59 29.01 -23.57
N GLY A 38 33.40 29.27 -22.53
CA GLY A 38 34.80 29.70 -22.63
C GLY A 38 35.02 31.16 -22.21
N ASN A 39 36.29 31.56 -22.03
CA ASN A 39 36.67 32.83 -21.39
C ASN A 39 37.63 33.68 -22.25
N ASP A 40 37.57 33.54 -23.57
CA ASP A 40 38.51 34.15 -24.52
C ASP A 40 37.89 35.32 -25.31
N ALA A 41 36.70 35.80 -24.92
CA ALA A 41 35.89 36.77 -25.66
C ALA A 41 35.65 36.37 -27.13
N ASN A 42 35.59 35.06 -27.39
CA ASN A 42 35.53 34.49 -28.72
C ASN A 42 34.09 34.24 -29.21
N ASN A 43 33.88 34.36 -30.53
CA ASN A 43 32.64 33.95 -31.17
C ASN A 43 32.70 32.47 -31.55
N ASN A 44 31.99 31.64 -30.80
CA ASN A 44 31.90 30.19 -30.97
C ASN A 44 31.16 29.77 -32.25
N ASP A 45 30.41 30.66 -32.90
CA ASP A 45 29.84 30.40 -34.24
C ASP A 45 30.94 30.37 -35.32
N LEU A 46 32.03 31.12 -35.11
CA LEU A 46 33.16 31.23 -36.05
C LEU A 46 34.34 30.36 -35.64
N ASN A 47 34.66 30.32 -34.35
CA ASN A 47 35.74 29.52 -33.78
C ASN A 47 35.16 28.61 -32.70
N PRO A 48 34.76 27.38 -33.05
CA PRO A 48 34.09 26.48 -32.12
C PRO A 48 34.87 26.19 -30.84
N ASP A 49 34.17 26.17 -29.70
CA ASP A 49 34.71 25.70 -28.42
C ASP A 49 34.08 24.37 -28.03
N PHE A 50 34.88 23.42 -27.57
CA PHE A 50 34.39 22.11 -27.15
C PHE A 50 34.50 21.96 -25.64
N PRO A 51 33.45 21.44 -24.96
CA PRO A 51 32.37 20.63 -25.52
C PRO A 51 31.11 21.40 -26.01
N THR A 52 31.04 22.73 -25.89
CA THR A 52 29.80 23.48 -26.18
C THR A 52 29.31 23.39 -27.62
N ASN A 53 30.21 23.28 -28.59
CA ASN A 53 29.89 23.20 -30.02
C ASN A 53 29.63 21.78 -30.54
N TYR A 54 29.51 20.77 -29.67
CA TYR A 54 28.95 19.49 -30.13
C TYR A 54 27.45 19.62 -30.37
N ASP A 55 27.00 19.19 -31.54
CA ASP A 55 25.58 19.13 -31.88
C ASP A 55 24.90 17.94 -31.17
N LEU A 56 24.61 18.11 -29.88
CA LEU A 56 23.92 17.13 -29.05
C LEU A 56 22.78 17.82 -28.26
N PRO A 57 21.57 17.24 -28.26
CA PRO A 57 20.38 17.90 -27.73
C PRO A 57 20.37 18.04 -26.19
N ASN A 58 21.27 17.36 -25.48
CA ASN A 58 21.42 17.47 -24.04
C ASN A 58 22.51 18.45 -23.59
N ILE A 59 23.22 19.10 -24.52
CA ILE A 59 24.20 20.14 -24.15
C ILE A 59 23.48 21.46 -23.99
N ILE A 60 23.72 22.15 -22.88
CA ILE A 60 23.34 23.55 -22.71
C ILE A 60 24.61 24.38 -22.50
N SER A 61 24.89 25.27 -23.46
CA SER A 61 26.07 26.13 -23.51
C SER A 61 25.80 27.46 -22.81
N VAL A 62 26.67 27.84 -21.87
CA VAL A 62 26.40 28.93 -20.92
C VAL A 62 27.45 30.04 -21.01
N ALA A 63 27.03 31.22 -21.44
CA ALA A 63 27.79 32.47 -21.37
C ALA A 63 27.74 33.09 -19.95
N ALA A 64 28.65 34.01 -19.67
CA ALA A 64 28.72 34.73 -18.39
C ALA A 64 28.18 36.16 -18.51
N THR A 65 27.39 36.59 -17.53
CA THR A 65 27.02 38.00 -17.34
C THR A 65 27.66 38.61 -16.10
N ASP A 66 27.78 39.94 -16.12
CA ASP A 66 28.10 40.74 -14.94
C ASP A 66 26.85 41.15 -14.14
N GLU A 67 27.04 41.86 -13.03
CA GLU A 67 25.96 42.33 -12.15
C GLU A 67 25.04 43.37 -12.79
N ARG A 68 25.35 43.84 -14.01
CA ARG A 68 24.56 44.80 -14.80
C ARG A 68 23.87 44.12 -15.98
N ASP A 69 23.79 42.79 -15.96
CA ASP A 69 23.25 41.95 -17.05
C ASP A 69 23.92 42.21 -18.41
N ARG A 70 25.19 42.62 -18.42
CA ARG A 70 25.98 42.69 -19.65
C ARG A 70 26.73 41.38 -19.84
N LEU A 71 26.97 40.99 -21.09
CA LEU A 71 27.91 39.93 -21.38
C LEU A 71 29.26 40.28 -20.73
N ALA A 72 29.81 39.35 -19.94
CA ALA A 72 31.08 39.55 -19.29
C ALA A 72 32.17 39.74 -20.35
N TRP A 73 33.10 40.66 -20.11
CA TRP A 73 34.10 41.07 -21.11
C TRP A 73 34.99 39.93 -21.63
N PHE A 74 35.12 38.84 -20.85
CA PHE A 74 35.86 37.64 -21.22
C PHE A 74 34.96 36.53 -21.82
N SER A 75 33.64 36.62 -21.72
CA SER A 75 32.77 35.49 -22.08
C SER A 75 32.84 35.21 -23.57
N ASN A 76 33.05 33.94 -23.92
CA ASN A 76 32.72 33.49 -25.27
C ASN A 76 31.20 33.60 -25.49
N TYR A 77 30.82 33.72 -26.76
CA TYR A 77 29.45 33.94 -27.21
C TYR A 77 29.21 33.27 -28.56
N GLY A 78 27.96 33.13 -28.95
CA GLY A 78 27.56 32.56 -30.23
C GLY A 78 26.05 32.62 -30.36
N ARG A 79 25.56 33.30 -31.40
CA ARG A 79 24.13 33.47 -31.65
C ARG A 79 23.45 32.13 -31.90
N ASP A 80 24.18 31.19 -32.51
CA ASP A 80 23.66 29.87 -32.87
C ASP A 80 24.23 28.74 -31.98
N THR A 81 25.38 28.98 -31.32
CA THR A 81 26.13 27.94 -30.60
C THR A 81 26.19 28.11 -29.08
N VAL A 82 25.72 29.24 -28.53
CA VAL A 82 25.62 29.48 -27.08
C VAL A 82 24.17 29.70 -26.68
N ASP A 83 23.62 28.87 -25.78
CA ASP A 83 22.17 28.80 -25.56
C ASP A 83 21.63 29.97 -24.74
N LEU A 84 22.23 30.24 -23.57
CA LEU A 84 21.84 31.33 -22.67
C LEU A 84 23.04 31.83 -21.85
N ALA A 85 22.83 32.91 -21.09
CA ALA A 85 23.83 33.41 -20.16
C ALA A 85 23.38 33.27 -18.69
N ALA A 86 24.34 33.24 -17.76
CA ALA A 86 24.08 33.28 -16.33
C ALA A 86 25.16 34.11 -15.60
N PRO A 87 24.92 34.56 -14.36
CA PRO A 87 25.90 35.32 -13.60
C PRO A 87 27.24 34.60 -13.48
N GLY A 88 28.31 35.25 -13.93
CA GLY A 88 29.66 34.67 -13.98
C GLY A 88 30.77 35.62 -13.54
N VAL A 89 30.45 36.83 -13.08
CA VAL A 89 31.44 37.81 -12.56
C VAL A 89 31.21 38.01 -11.06
N ASN A 90 32.30 38.08 -10.29
CA ASN A 90 32.33 38.26 -8.83
C ASN A 90 31.51 37.21 -8.06
N ILE A 91 31.52 35.95 -8.52
CA ILE A 91 30.70 34.89 -7.92
C ILE A 91 31.39 34.33 -6.68
N LEU A 92 30.83 34.63 -5.50
CA LEU A 92 31.25 34.06 -4.23
C LEU A 92 30.81 32.60 -4.12
N SER A 93 31.75 31.69 -3.86
CA SER A 93 31.43 30.28 -3.62
C SER A 93 32.41 29.63 -2.64
N THR A 94 32.20 28.33 -2.38
CA THR A 94 33.01 27.54 -1.45
C THR A 94 34.35 27.13 -2.06
N LEU A 95 35.38 27.12 -1.24
CA LEU A 95 36.73 26.66 -1.57
C LEU A 95 37.18 25.59 -0.56
N PRO A 96 38.19 24.77 -0.90
CA PRO A 96 38.80 23.83 0.05
C PRO A 96 39.27 24.53 1.34
N GLY A 97 39.36 23.75 2.42
CA GLY A 97 39.85 24.27 3.71
C GLY A 97 38.85 25.17 4.44
N ASN A 98 37.54 24.93 4.28
CA ASN A 98 36.47 25.68 4.95
C ASN A 98 36.54 27.19 4.68
N SER A 99 36.78 27.56 3.42
CA SER A 99 36.95 28.95 2.99
C SER A 99 35.98 29.31 1.87
N TYR A 100 35.88 30.60 1.59
CA TYR A 100 35.06 31.16 0.50
C TYR A 100 35.94 32.07 -0.35
N GLY A 101 35.63 32.15 -1.65
CA GLY A 101 36.33 33.03 -2.58
C GLY A 101 35.42 33.48 -3.72
N GLN A 102 35.81 34.58 -4.35
CA GLN A 102 35.12 35.14 -5.51
C GLN A 102 35.93 34.86 -6.77
N PHE A 103 35.29 34.30 -7.79
CA PHE A 103 35.89 34.05 -9.09
C PHE A 103 35.03 34.56 -10.24
N ASP A 104 35.69 34.77 -11.37
CA ASP A 104 35.10 35.17 -12.65
C ASP A 104 35.25 34.03 -13.66
N GLY A 105 34.20 33.78 -14.45
CA GLY A 105 34.26 32.85 -15.57
C GLY A 105 32.89 32.34 -16.02
N THR A 106 32.81 31.88 -17.27
CA THR A 106 31.72 30.98 -17.71
C THR A 106 31.69 29.69 -16.90
N SER A 107 32.83 29.31 -16.32
CA SER A 107 32.95 28.26 -15.29
C SER A 107 32.13 28.51 -14.03
N MET A 108 31.83 29.78 -13.70
CA MET A 108 30.97 30.19 -12.58
C MET A 108 29.52 30.40 -13.03
N ALA A 109 29.28 30.71 -14.31
CA ALA A 109 27.94 30.79 -14.89
C ALA A 109 27.28 29.41 -15.05
N ALA A 110 28.00 28.42 -15.59
CA ALA A 110 27.52 27.05 -15.79
C ALA A 110 26.88 26.41 -14.54
N PRO A 111 27.45 26.49 -13.32
CA PRO A 111 26.85 25.87 -12.14
C PRO A 111 25.54 26.53 -11.70
N HIS A 112 25.28 27.80 -12.03
CA HIS A 112 23.96 28.40 -11.79
C HIS A 112 22.88 27.70 -12.62
N VAL A 113 23.17 27.43 -13.91
CA VAL A 113 22.25 26.71 -14.81
C VAL A 113 22.10 25.26 -14.38
N ALA A 114 23.19 24.59 -13.99
CA ALA A 114 23.14 23.22 -13.47
C ALA A 114 22.32 23.12 -12.16
N GLY A 115 22.46 24.09 -11.26
CA GLY A 115 21.66 24.20 -10.05
C GLY A 115 20.17 24.42 -10.35
N ALA A 116 19.84 25.30 -11.30
CA ALA A 116 18.46 25.50 -11.75
C ALA A 116 17.87 24.21 -12.34
N ALA A 117 18.59 23.50 -13.20
CA ALA A 117 18.17 22.22 -13.76
C ALA A 117 17.88 21.17 -12.67
N ALA A 118 18.75 21.09 -11.66
CA ALA A 118 18.55 20.20 -10.52
C ALA A 118 17.31 20.57 -9.69
N LEU A 119 17.05 21.86 -9.50
CA LEU A 119 15.87 22.35 -8.79
C LEU A 119 14.57 22.04 -9.55
N LEU A 120 14.57 22.17 -10.88
CA LEU A 120 13.45 21.77 -11.73
C LEU A 120 13.18 20.26 -11.64
N LEU A 121 14.24 19.43 -11.64
CA LEU A 121 14.12 17.99 -11.46
C LEU A 121 13.62 17.59 -10.07
N ALA A 122 13.92 18.37 -9.03
CA ALA A 122 13.37 18.13 -7.70
C ALA A 122 11.84 18.30 -7.68
N GLN A 123 11.30 19.26 -8.45
CA GLN A 123 9.86 19.50 -8.57
C GLN A 123 9.18 18.57 -9.57
N LYS A 124 9.84 18.25 -10.69
CA LYS A 124 9.31 17.42 -11.78
C LYS A 124 10.36 16.40 -12.23
N PRO A 125 10.47 15.24 -11.55
CA PRO A 125 11.60 14.30 -11.71
C PRO A 125 11.68 13.58 -13.06
N ASN A 126 10.63 13.64 -13.88
CA ASN A 126 10.52 12.92 -15.15
C ASN A 126 10.72 13.83 -16.38
N GLN A 127 11.55 14.86 -16.30
CA GLN A 127 11.92 15.66 -17.47
C GLN A 127 13.10 15.03 -18.23
N SER A 128 13.00 14.99 -19.56
CA SER A 128 14.15 14.66 -20.41
C SER A 128 15.17 15.81 -20.41
N PRO A 129 16.45 15.55 -20.75
CA PRO A 129 17.44 16.62 -20.88
C PRO A 129 17.00 17.73 -21.84
N ALA A 130 16.43 17.35 -22.99
CA ALA A 130 15.92 18.32 -23.96
C ALA A 130 14.76 19.16 -23.40
N GLN A 131 13.84 18.55 -22.63
CA GLN A 131 12.77 19.29 -21.95
C GLN A 131 13.32 20.26 -20.90
N LEU A 132 14.29 19.84 -20.09
CA LEU A 132 14.95 20.73 -19.12
C LEU A 132 15.67 21.88 -19.82
N LYS A 133 16.41 21.59 -20.89
CA LYS A 133 17.08 22.60 -21.71
C LYS A 133 16.07 23.62 -22.22
N ASN A 134 14.97 23.17 -22.82
CA ASN A 134 13.94 24.06 -23.35
C ASN A 134 13.30 24.92 -22.25
N ILE A 135 12.93 24.35 -21.10
CA ILE A 135 12.36 25.12 -19.98
C ILE A 135 13.34 26.21 -19.53
N LEU A 136 14.63 25.89 -19.36
CA LEU A 136 15.65 26.85 -18.94
C LEU A 136 15.86 27.96 -19.99
N MET A 137 15.76 27.63 -21.27
CA MET A 137 15.90 28.58 -22.37
C MET A 137 14.66 29.48 -22.54
N GLU A 138 13.46 28.91 -22.50
CA GLU A 138 12.18 29.61 -22.67
C GLU A 138 11.83 30.51 -21.48
N SER A 139 12.34 30.19 -20.30
CA SER A 139 12.15 30.97 -19.08
C SER A 139 13.25 32.01 -18.83
N ALA A 140 14.25 32.12 -19.70
CA ALA A 140 15.32 33.11 -19.54
C ALA A 140 14.76 34.53 -19.68
N ASP A 141 15.23 35.45 -18.84
CA ASP A 141 14.92 36.86 -19.00
C ASP A 141 15.67 37.41 -20.20
N ARG A 142 14.96 37.90 -21.21
CA ARG A 142 15.60 38.54 -22.35
C ARG A 142 16.30 39.82 -21.92
N VAL A 143 17.56 39.96 -22.34
CA VAL A 143 18.37 41.15 -22.09
C VAL A 143 18.92 41.65 -23.41
N THR A 144 18.71 42.92 -23.73
CA THR A 144 19.12 43.53 -25.01
C THR A 144 20.61 43.34 -25.30
N SER A 145 21.47 43.33 -24.27
CA SER A 145 22.91 43.09 -24.41
C SER A 145 23.25 41.69 -24.94
N LEU A 146 22.33 40.72 -24.83
CA LEU A 146 22.56 39.32 -25.15
C LEU A 146 21.94 38.88 -26.49
N GLU A 147 21.01 39.64 -27.05
CA GLU A 147 20.22 39.27 -28.26
C GLU A 147 21.05 38.84 -29.47
N ALA A 148 22.26 39.39 -29.62
CA ALA A 148 23.16 39.08 -30.72
C ALA A 148 24.24 38.05 -30.34
N THR A 149 24.25 37.55 -29.12
CA THR A 149 25.37 36.81 -28.52
C THR A 149 25.00 35.43 -28.00
N THR A 150 23.70 35.12 -27.83
CA THR A 150 23.19 33.80 -27.45
C THR A 150 21.88 33.48 -28.17
N VAL A 151 21.52 32.21 -28.27
CA VAL A 151 20.28 31.71 -28.92
C VAL A 151 19.03 32.32 -28.29
N THR A 152 18.98 32.37 -26.96
CA THR A 152 17.84 32.93 -26.23
C THR A 152 17.83 34.45 -26.18
N GLY A 153 19.00 35.09 -26.38
CA GLY A 153 19.21 36.49 -26.01
C GLY A 153 18.94 36.76 -24.53
N GLY A 154 19.04 35.73 -23.67
CA GLY A 154 18.51 35.77 -22.32
C GLY A 154 19.47 35.29 -21.24
N ARG A 155 19.19 35.76 -20.02
CA ARG A 155 19.88 35.44 -18.77
C ARG A 155 18.98 34.53 -17.92
N LEU A 156 19.55 33.46 -17.36
CA LEU A 156 18.84 32.45 -16.54
C LEU A 156 17.88 33.07 -15.52
N ASN A 157 16.61 32.63 -15.50
CA ASN A 157 15.64 32.98 -14.46
C ASN A 157 14.99 31.71 -13.88
N VAL A 158 15.49 31.28 -12.72
CA VAL A 158 15.01 30.05 -12.06
C VAL A 158 13.56 30.17 -11.54
N HIS A 159 13.11 31.38 -11.19
CA HIS A 159 11.74 31.60 -10.72
C HIS A 159 10.73 31.40 -11.84
N GLN A 160 10.98 32.00 -13.01
CA GLN A 160 10.15 31.76 -14.19
C GLN A 160 10.19 30.28 -14.61
N ALA A 161 11.38 29.65 -14.60
CA ALA A 161 11.52 28.24 -14.91
C ALA A 161 10.65 27.35 -14.01
N LEU A 162 10.62 27.62 -12.70
CA LEU A 162 9.78 26.89 -11.74
C LEU A 162 8.29 27.15 -11.95
N SER A 163 7.90 28.38 -12.32
CA SER A 163 6.50 28.71 -12.58
C SER A 163 5.92 27.93 -13.77
N GLN A 164 6.73 27.63 -14.79
CA GLN A 164 6.31 26.85 -15.95
C GLN A 164 6.06 25.36 -15.65
N ILE A 165 6.59 24.86 -14.51
CA ILE A 165 6.42 23.47 -14.09
C ILE A 165 5.61 23.30 -12.79
N ALA A 166 5.09 24.39 -12.23
CA ALA A 166 4.26 24.34 -11.02
C ALA A 166 2.88 23.74 -11.33
N PRO A 167 2.36 22.81 -10.50
CA PRO A 167 0.96 22.40 -10.61
C PRO A 167 0.05 23.60 -10.30
N PRO A 168 -1.19 23.64 -10.85
CA PRO A 168 -2.13 24.72 -10.57
C PRO A 168 -2.40 24.82 -9.05
N PRO A 169 -2.69 26.04 -8.54
CA PRO A 169 -2.98 26.23 -7.12
C PRO A 169 -4.18 25.38 -6.71
N ARG A 170 -4.01 24.62 -5.63
CA ARG A 170 -5.05 23.72 -5.11
C ARG A 170 -6.25 24.55 -4.63
N PRO A 171 -7.49 24.18 -4.99
CA PRO A 171 -8.66 24.90 -4.53
C PRO A 171 -8.80 24.87 -3.00
N ILE A 172 -9.38 25.94 -2.42
CA ILE A 172 -9.50 26.16 -0.97
C ILE A 172 -10.16 24.98 -0.25
N TRP A 173 -11.18 24.38 -0.86
CA TRP A 173 -11.88 23.23 -0.31
C TRP A 173 -10.97 22.01 -0.15
N GLU A 174 -9.98 21.84 -1.03
CA GLU A 174 -9.03 20.73 -0.99
C GLU A 174 -8.10 20.85 0.22
N ILE A 175 -7.58 22.07 0.41
CA ILE A 175 -6.74 22.44 1.56
C ILE A 175 -7.53 22.30 2.87
N ALA A 176 -8.79 22.74 2.88
CA ALA A 176 -9.65 22.63 4.06
C ALA A 176 -9.93 21.18 4.46
N ILE A 177 -10.23 20.30 3.49
CA ILE A 177 -10.44 18.88 3.73
C ILE A 177 -9.18 18.20 4.28
N GLU A 178 -8.00 18.54 3.75
CA GLU A 178 -6.74 18.00 4.27
C GLU A 178 -6.40 18.50 5.67
N ASN A 179 -6.58 19.79 5.93
CA ASN A 179 -6.37 20.35 7.26
C ASN A 179 -7.31 19.71 8.29
N GLU A 180 -8.56 19.46 7.92
CA GLU A 180 -9.52 18.73 8.75
C GLU A 180 -9.03 17.29 9.01
N HIS A 181 -8.58 16.58 7.97
CA HIS A 181 -8.04 15.22 8.11
C HIS A 181 -6.85 15.18 9.08
N GLN A 182 -5.90 16.11 8.96
CA GLN A 182 -4.77 16.21 9.90
C GLN A 182 -5.23 16.46 11.34
N GLN A 183 -6.26 17.29 11.53
CA GLN A 183 -6.82 17.56 12.85
C GLN A 183 -7.54 16.36 13.47
N THR A 184 -8.04 15.43 12.64
CA THR A 184 -8.60 14.16 13.13
C THR A 184 -7.53 13.17 13.64
N LYS A 185 -6.23 13.46 13.51
CA LYS A 185 -5.12 12.65 14.06
C LYS A 185 -5.20 11.16 13.71
N GLY A 186 -5.63 10.85 12.49
CA GLY A 186 -5.73 9.48 11.98
C GLY A 186 -7.03 8.73 12.31
N LEU A 187 -8.01 9.36 12.98
CA LEU A 187 -9.31 8.75 13.27
C LEU A 187 -10.04 8.26 12.02
N LEU A 188 -9.87 8.98 10.91
CA LEU A 188 -10.53 8.66 9.64
C LEU A 188 -9.83 7.53 8.86
N GLY A 189 -8.57 7.20 9.20
CA GLY A 189 -7.74 6.26 8.44
C GLY A 189 -7.25 6.86 7.12
N ASN A 190 -6.87 5.97 6.19
CA ASN A 190 -6.42 6.40 4.86
C ASN A 190 -7.61 6.85 3.99
N PRO A 191 -7.38 7.73 2.99
CA PRO A 191 -8.36 7.98 1.95
C PRO A 191 -8.79 6.68 1.26
N LYS A 192 -10.10 6.49 1.01
CA LYS A 192 -10.59 5.31 0.25
C LYS A 192 -10.17 5.37 -1.22
N ASN A 193 -9.99 6.58 -1.74
CA ASN A 193 -9.55 6.87 -3.10
C ASN A 193 -8.96 8.29 -3.14
N ASP A 194 -8.35 8.63 -4.27
CA ASP A 194 -7.79 9.97 -4.52
C ASP A 194 -8.84 10.96 -5.06
N THR A 195 -10.12 10.58 -5.08
CA THR A 195 -11.20 11.40 -5.66
C THR A 195 -12.00 12.13 -4.58
N TYR A 196 -12.38 13.37 -4.88
CA TYR A 196 -13.38 14.10 -4.11
C TYR A 196 -14.75 13.84 -4.71
N PHE A 197 -15.79 13.86 -3.88
CA PHE A 197 -17.18 13.73 -4.31
C PHE A 197 -17.93 15.05 -4.12
N ASP A 198 -19.06 15.18 -4.82
CA ASP A 198 -19.97 16.31 -4.69
C ASP A 198 -21.16 15.86 -3.84
N PRO A 199 -21.28 16.33 -2.59
CA PRO A 199 -22.43 15.99 -1.76
C PRO A 199 -23.73 16.52 -2.41
N THR A 200 -24.83 15.82 -2.17
CA THR A 200 -26.15 16.28 -2.59
C THR A 200 -26.42 17.68 -2.03
N PRO A 201 -26.92 18.64 -2.83
CA PRO A 201 -27.29 19.94 -2.30
C PRO A 201 -28.29 19.81 -1.15
N SER A 202 -28.05 20.52 -0.05
CA SER A 202 -28.96 20.45 1.09
C SER A 202 -30.29 21.14 0.81
N PRO A 203 -31.35 20.87 1.59
CA PRO A 203 -32.62 21.60 1.51
C PRO A 203 -32.49 23.11 1.74
N ALA A 204 -31.40 23.55 2.38
CA ALA A 204 -31.06 24.97 2.56
C ALA A 204 -30.34 25.59 1.35
N GLY A 205 -30.09 24.81 0.29
CA GLY A 205 -29.36 25.22 -0.91
C GLY A 205 -27.85 25.19 -0.79
N THR A 206 -27.30 24.66 0.30
CA THR A 206 -25.85 24.57 0.51
C THR A 206 -25.25 23.48 -0.40
N THR A 207 -24.17 23.81 -1.08
CA THR A 207 -23.38 22.89 -1.90
C THR A 207 -21.94 22.82 -1.39
N GLY A 208 -21.18 21.83 -1.84
CA GLY A 208 -19.86 21.59 -1.28
C GLY A 208 -19.06 20.51 -1.99
N LYS A 209 -17.99 20.06 -1.32
CA LYS A 209 -17.12 18.96 -1.73
C LYS A 209 -16.91 18.02 -0.55
N GLY A 210 -16.67 16.74 -0.81
CA GLY A 210 -16.36 15.76 0.23
C GLY A 210 -15.25 14.80 -0.16
N LYS A 211 -14.70 14.10 0.83
CA LYS A 211 -13.73 13.02 0.62
C LYS A 211 -13.97 11.87 1.57
N ASP A 212 -13.94 10.66 1.03
CA ASP A 212 -14.13 9.44 1.81
C ASP A 212 -12.80 8.88 2.33
N TYR A 213 -12.84 8.43 3.57
CA TYR A 213 -11.76 7.76 4.27
C TYR A 213 -12.24 6.40 4.77
N GLU A 214 -11.29 5.53 5.15
CA GLU A 214 -11.55 4.16 5.62
C GLU A 214 -12.66 4.11 6.69
N PHE A 215 -12.65 5.04 7.65
CA PHE A 215 -13.53 5.04 8.82
C PHE A 215 -14.47 6.25 8.92
N GLY A 216 -14.59 7.04 7.85
CA GLY A 216 -15.44 8.22 7.84
C GLY A 216 -15.37 9.02 6.55
N SER A 217 -15.88 10.25 6.58
CA SER A 217 -15.81 11.19 5.47
C SER A 217 -15.59 12.60 5.99
N ILE A 218 -15.11 13.50 5.14
CA ILE A 218 -15.02 14.94 5.44
C ILE A 218 -15.88 15.66 4.42
N HIS A 219 -16.73 16.56 4.90
CA HIS A 219 -17.61 17.40 4.08
C HIS A 219 -17.22 18.85 4.23
N TRP A 220 -17.01 19.54 3.12
CA TRP A 220 -16.71 20.95 3.05
C TRP A 220 -17.83 21.71 2.36
N SER A 221 -18.24 22.84 2.93
CA SER A 221 -19.02 23.87 2.23
C SER A 221 -18.41 25.24 2.46
N GLU A 222 -18.74 26.19 1.59
CA GLU A 222 -18.27 27.57 1.72
C GLU A 222 -18.76 28.23 3.02
N LYS A 223 -19.95 27.82 3.50
CA LYS A 223 -20.58 28.41 4.67
C LYS A 223 -20.06 27.88 6.01
N TYR A 224 -19.71 26.59 6.10
CA TYR A 224 -19.35 25.95 7.37
C TYR A 224 -17.92 25.41 7.41
N GLY A 225 -17.18 25.47 6.30
CA GLY A 225 -15.86 24.88 6.19
C GLY A 225 -15.90 23.35 6.15
N ALA A 226 -14.77 22.72 6.46
CA ALA A 226 -14.64 21.26 6.46
C ALA A 226 -14.98 20.68 7.83
N VAL A 227 -15.85 19.67 7.87
CA VAL A 227 -16.23 18.95 9.09
C VAL A 227 -16.11 17.45 8.84
N ALA A 228 -15.34 16.77 9.69
CA ALA A 228 -15.21 15.31 9.67
C ALA A 228 -16.41 14.61 10.33
N LEU A 229 -16.82 13.48 9.74
CA LEU A 229 -17.82 12.54 10.24
C LEU A 229 -17.18 11.14 10.25
N TRP A 230 -17.35 10.36 11.31
CA TRP A 230 -16.72 9.03 11.43
C TRP A 230 -17.54 8.06 12.27
N GLY A 231 -17.25 6.76 12.13
CA GLY A 231 -17.86 5.71 12.95
C GLY A 231 -19.39 5.65 12.83
N ASP A 232 -20.08 5.59 13.96
CA ASP A 232 -21.55 5.49 13.99
C ASP A 232 -22.24 6.76 13.50
N LEU A 233 -21.63 7.93 13.72
CA LEU A 233 -22.10 9.21 13.20
C LEU A 233 -22.12 9.20 11.66
N GLN A 234 -21.05 8.69 11.03
CA GLN A 234 -20.99 8.55 9.57
C GLN A 234 -22.10 7.64 9.05
N ARG A 235 -22.28 6.47 9.67
CA ARG A 235 -23.29 5.49 9.23
C ARG A 235 -24.71 6.04 9.34
N GLU A 236 -25.00 6.74 10.44
CA GLU A 236 -26.31 7.40 10.63
C GLU A 236 -26.52 8.50 9.58
N TYR A 237 -25.49 9.31 9.32
CA TYR A 237 -25.55 10.34 8.29
C TYR A 237 -25.79 9.76 6.88
N GLU A 238 -25.12 8.67 6.54
CA GLU A 238 -25.30 7.95 5.27
C GLU A 238 -26.74 7.41 5.09
N GLU A 239 -27.46 7.05 6.15
CA GLU A 239 -28.85 6.59 6.05
C GLU A 239 -29.81 7.70 5.58
N TYR A 240 -29.50 8.95 5.88
CA TYR A 240 -30.35 10.10 5.57
C TYR A 240 -29.88 10.93 4.38
N ASP A 241 -28.59 10.86 4.02
CA ASP A 241 -28.00 11.66 2.93
C ASP A 241 -27.39 10.81 1.78
N SER A 242 -27.55 9.49 1.82
CA SER A 242 -27.25 8.61 0.67
C SER A 242 -28.25 8.84 -0.47
N PRO A 243 -27.85 8.65 -1.75
CA PRO A 243 -28.76 8.66 -2.90
C PRO A 243 -29.94 7.67 -2.79
N ASN A 244 -29.92 6.74 -1.82
CA ASN A 244 -31.00 5.79 -1.53
C ASN A 244 -31.64 5.98 -0.14
N GLY A 245 -31.29 7.05 0.60
CA GLY A 245 -31.76 7.38 1.94
C GLY A 245 -32.97 8.32 1.97
N SER A 246 -33.58 8.48 3.15
CA SER A 246 -34.87 9.19 3.35
C SER A 246 -34.81 10.73 3.29
N GLY A 247 -34.20 11.28 2.22
CA GLY A 247 -34.52 12.62 1.72
C GLY A 247 -33.64 13.79 2.16
N GLY A 248 -32.36 13.58 2.51
CA GLY A 248 -31.34 14.64 2.59
C GLY A 248 -31.62 15.76 3.60
N TRP A 249 -32.51 15.53 4.57
CA TRP A 249 -33.04 16.60 5.42
C TRP A 249 -32.03 17.14 6.44
N LEU A 250 -31.00 16.38 6.81
CA LEU A 250 -29.93 16.84 7.69
C LEU A 250 -29.10 17.94 7.03
N GLY A 251 -28.78 17.81 5.74
CA GLY A 251 -27.90 18.74 5.02
C GLY A 251 -26.45 18.68 5.48
N PHE A 252 -25.69 19.76 5.24
CA PHE A 252 -24.27 19.78 5.55
C PHE A 252 -24.00 19.79 7.07
N PRO A 253 -22.93 19.11 7.54
CA PRO A 253 -22.47 19.27 8.91
C PRO A 253 -22.00 20.71 9.14
N THR A 254 -22.47 21.31 10.24
CA THR A 254 -22.22 22.72 10.57
C THR A 254 -21.22 22.88 11.71
N ARG A 255 -21.02 21.83 12.51
CA ARG A 255 -20.12 21.84 13.67
C ARG A 255 -19.57 20.45 13.95
N ARG A 256 -18.28 20.38 14.27
CA ARG A 256 -17.63 19.15 14.74
C ARG A 256 -18.29 18.60 15.99
N GLU A 257 -18.18 17.29 16.16
CA GLU A 257 -18.66 16.56 17.34
C GLU A 257 -18.19 17.20 18.66
N TYR A 258 -19.11 17.42 19.59
CA TYR A 258 -18.85 17.98 20.93
C TYR A 258 -19.69 17.27 22.01
N ASP A 259 -19.25 17.35 23.27
CA ASP A 259 -19.95 16.71 24.39
C ASP A 259 -21.27 17.46 24.70
N TRP A 260 -22.37 16.72 24.82
CA TRP A 260 -23.70 17.28 25.08
C TRP A 260 -24.59 16.26 25.79
N ASN A 261 -25.22 16.64 26.91
CA ASN A 261 -26.22 15.83 27.63
C ASN A 261 -25.85 14.36 27.95
N GLY A 262 -24.58 14.10 28.29
CA GLY A 262 -24.09 12.75 28.64
C GLY A 262 -23.65 11.89 27.45
N GLY A 263 -23.74 12.43 26.22
CA GLY A 263 -23.23 11.83 24.99
C GLY A 263 -22.49 12.85 24.15
N ARG A 264 -22.43 12.60 22.84
CA ARG A 264 -21.81 13.48 21.86
C ARG A 264 -22.80 13.93 20.80
N ARG A 265 -22.65 15.15 20.32
CA ARG A 265 -23.55 15.77 19.36
C ARG A 265 -22.76 16.39 18.23
N THR A 266 -23.24 16.18 17.01
CA THR A 266 -22.77 16.85 15.79
C THR A 266 -23.96 17.58 15.18
N ASP A 267 -23.80 18.86 14.90
CA ASP A 267 -24.87 19.69 14.36
C ASP A 267 -24.83 19.70 12.82
N PHE A 268 -26.01 19.70 12.22
CA PHE A 268 -26.25 19.78 10.78
C PHE A 268 -27.26 20.90 10.50
N GLU A 269 -27.49 21.24 9.23
CA GLU A 269 -28.38 22.35 8.88
C GLU A 269 -29.84 22.12 9.29
N GLY A 270 -30.34 20.89 9.12
CA GLY A 270 -31.72 20.52 9.43
C GLY A 270 -31.94 19.92 10.81
N GLY A 271 -30.88 19.65 11.58
CA GLY A 271 -30.96 18.88 12.81
C GLY A 271 -29.60 18.61 13.46
N TYR A 272 -29.53 17.53 14.21
CA TYR A 272 -28.29 17.07 14.82
C TYR A 272 -28.29 15.55 14.93
N ILE A 273 -27.11 14.95 14.93
CA ILE A 273 -26.95 13.54 15.29
C ILE A 273 -26.40 13.50 16.72
N TYR A 274 -27.06 12.73 17.56
CA TYR A 274 -26.67 12.50 18.94
C TYR A 274 -26.18 11.05 19.11
N TRP A 275 -24.99 10.90 19.65
CA TRP A 275 -24.39 9.63 20.03
C TRP A 275 -24.42 9.48 21.55
N ASP A 276 -25.22 8.53 22.03
CA ASP A 276 -25.41 8.27 23.47
C ASP A 276 -24.32 7.39 24.10
N GLY A 277 -23.24 7.11 23.35
CA GLY A 277 -22.21 6.15 23.73
C GLY A 277 -22.44 4.74 23.17
N VAL A 278 -23.57 4.51 22.51
CA VAL A 278 -24.01 3.19 22.01
C VAL A 278 -24.52 3.25 20.58
N ARG A 279 -25.31 4.28 20.25
CA ARG A 279 -25.90 4.50 18.94
C ARG A 279 -25.86 5.98 18.62
N ALA A 280 -25.53 6.28 17.37
CA ALA A 280 -25.81 7.57 16.79
C ALA A 280 -27.26 7.56 16.31
N LYS A 281 -28.02 8.62 16.58
CA LYS A 281 -29.35 8.81 16.03
C LYS A 281 -29.56 10.25 15.59
N ALA A 282 -30.15 10.44 14.42
CA ALA A 282 -30.54 11.76 13.92
C ALA A 282 -31.82 12.28 14.59
N TYR A 283 -31.82 13.58 14.91
CA TYR A 283 -32.92 14.31 15.53
C TYR A 283 -33.14 15.64 14.82
N ARG A 284 -34.41 16.05 14.68
CA ARG A 284 -34.73 17.43 14.31
C ARG A 284 -34.40 18.37 15.48
N LEU A 285 -34.20 19.66 15.17
CA LEU A 285 -33.86 20.68 16.18
C LEU A 285 -34.83 20.76 17.37
N ASN A 286 -36.09 20.36 17.19
CA ASN A 286 -37.14 20.36 18.21
C ASN A 286 -37.33 19.01 18.92
N GLU A 287 -36.61 17.96 18.50
CA GLU A 287 -36.65 16.65 19.14
C GLU A 287 -35.56 16.54 20.21
N LEU A 288 -35.79 15.75 21.25
CA LEU A 288 -34.82 15.46 22.30
C LEU A 288 -34.54 13.95 22.36
N PRO A 289 -33.28 13.52 22.57
CA PRO A 289 -32.99 12.11 22.79
C PRO A 289 -33.64 11.60 24.09
N PRO A 290 -34.06 10.33 24.15
CA PRO A 290 -34.63 9.75 25.36
C PRO A 290 -33.61 9.81 26.51
N ARG A 291 -34.05 10.28 27.68
CA ARG A 291 -33.23 10.35 28.90
C ARG A 291 -32.78 8.93 29.30
N VAL A 292 -31.48 8.76 29.58
CA VAL A 292 -30.85 7.52 30.11
C VAL A 292 -31.24 7.22 31.58
N SER A 293 -32.28 7.88 32.11
CA SER A 293 -32.85 7.58 33.43
C SER A 293 -34.20 6.88 33.23
N ASP A 294 -34.18 5.62 32.77
CA ASP A 294 -35.36 4.76 32.82
C ASP A 294 -35.47 4.22 34.26
N PRO A 295 -36.47 4.64 35.07
CA PRO A 295 -36.60 4.21 36.46
C PRO A 295 -36.90 2.71 36.58
N ASN A 296 -37.27 2.04 35.48
CA ASN A 296 -37.41 0.59 35.45
C ASN A 296 -36.07 -0.08 35.12
N TRP A 297 -35.26 -0.27 36.16
CA TRP A 297 -33.93 -0.90 36.08
C TRP A 297 -33.94 -2.30 35.45
N GLN A 298 -35.04 -3.06 35.55
CA GLN A 298 -35.16 -4.40 34.94
C GLN A 298 -35.16 -4.30 33.41
N THR A 299 -35.98 -3.39 32.88
CA THR A 299 -36.04 -3.10 31.44
C THR A 299 -34.71 -2.55 30.93
N ALA A 300 -34.04 -1.70 31.71
CA ALA A 300 -32.73 -1.18 31.33
C ALA A 300 -31.66 -2.29 31.24
N ILE A 301 -31.62 -3.22 32.20
CA ILE A 301 -30.70 -4.37 32.17
C ILE A 301 -31.01 -5.30 31.00
N GLU A 302 -32.29 -5.58 30.72
CA GLU A 302 -32.68 -6.44 29.59
C GLU A 302 -32.33 -5.79 28.24
N ASN A 303 -32.60 -4.49 28.10
CA ASN A 303 -32.23 -3.74 26.90
C ASN A 303 -30.71 -3.71 26.69
N GLU A 304 -29.93 -3.54 27.76
CA GLU A 304 -28.47 -3.63 27.72
C GLU A 304 -28.01 -5.02 27.27
N TYR A 305 -28.61 -6.07 27.83
CA TYR A 305 -28.30 -7.46 27.49
C TYR A 305 -28.53 -7.75 26.00
N GLN A 306 -29.69 -7.38 25.46
CA GLN A 306 -30.00 -7.53 24.03
C GLN A 306 -28.99 -6.81 23.13
N GLN A 307 -28.44 -5.69 23.59
CA GLN A 307 -27.46 -4.92 22.84
C GLN A 307 -26.06 -5.53 22.84
N THR A 308 -25.76 -6.44 23.78
CA THR A 308 -24.47 -7.14 23.81
C THR A 308 -24.31 -8.20 22.71
N LYS A 309 -25.37 -8.50 21.92
CA LYS A 309 -25.34 -9.46 20.79
C LYS A 309 -24.74 -10.83 21.16
N GLY A 310 -25.01 -11.30 22.38
CA GLY A 310 -24.53 -12.60 22.88
C GLY A 310 -23.10 -12.60 23.46
N LEU A 311 -22.43 -11.44 23.56
CA LEU A 311 -21.11 -11.32 24.18
C LEU A 311 -21.06 -11.77 25.64
N LEU A 312 -22.17 -11.61 26.36
CA LEU A 312 -22.30 -11.98 27.77
C LEU A 312 -22.61 -13.46 28.00
N GLY A 313 -23.07 -14.18 26.97
CA GLY A 313 -23.56 -15.55 27.11
C GLY A 313 -24.88 -15.63 27.89
N ASN A 314 -25.24 -16.81 28.38
CA ASN A 314 -26.50 -17.00 29.10
C ASN A 314 -26.45 -16.38 30.52
N PRO A 315 -27.58 -15.93 31.09
CA PRO A 315 -27.65 -15.55 32.49
C PRO A 315 -27.18 -16.70 33.40
N ARG A 316 -26.36 -16.40 34.42
CA ARG A 316 -25.92 -17.44 35.38
C ARG A 316 -27.04 -17.87 36.33
N ASN A 317 -27.98 -16.97 36.59
CA ASN A 317 -29.16 -17.17 37.41
C ASN A 317 -30.26 -16.15 37.04
N ASP A 318 -31.48 -16.39 37.51
CA ASP A 318 -32.63 -15.49 37.30
C ASP A 318 -32.70 -14.35 38.33
N THR A 319 -31.73 -14.26 39.23
CA THR A 319 -31.73 -13.31 40.35
C THR A 319 -30.83 -12.11 40.07
N TYR A 320 -31.35 -10.91 40.30
CA TYR A 320 -30.57 -9.69 40.35
C TYR A 320 -29.88 -9.55 41.71
N PHE A 321 -28.74 -8.84 41.74
CA PHE A 321 -28.02 -8.53 42.98
C PHE A 321 -27.93 -7.02 43.20
N ASP A 322 -27.67 -6.64 44.44
CA ASP A 322 -27.46 -5.25 44.84
C ASP A 322 -25.94 -5.01 44.95
N PRO A 323 -25.33 -4.27 44.00
CA PRO A 323 -23.92 -3.92 44.10
C PRO A 323 -23.69 -3.06 45.35
N THR A 324 -22.49 -3.16 45.93
CA THR A 324 -22.10 -2.28 47.03
C THR A 324 -22.24 -0.81 46.60
N PRO A 325 -22.84 0.06 47.43
CA PRO A 325 -22.85 1.50 47.17
C PRO A 325 -21.44 2.03 46.89
N SER A 326 -21.32 2.91 45.90
CA SER A 326 -20.01 3.50 45.59
C SER A 326 -19.59 4.53 46.65
N PRO A 327 -18.30 4.91 46.71
CA PRO A 327 -17.85 6.00 47.57
C PRO A 327 -18.55 7.34 47.31
N ALA A 328 -19.16 7.53 46.13
CA ALA A 328 -19.94 8.71 45.76
C ALA A 328 -21.42 8.62 46.23
N GLY A 329 -21.81 7.54 46.92
CA GLY A 329 -23.17 7.31 47.40
C GLY A 329 -24.13 6.74 46.34
N THR A 330 -23.64 6.40 45.15
CA THR A 330 -24.47 5.83 44.08
C THR A 330 -24.85 4.39 44.41
N THR A 331 -26.14 4.08 44.24
CA THR A 331 -26.69 2.72 44.41
C THR A 331 -27.24 2.20 43.08
N GLY A 332 -27.51 0.90 43.00
CA GLY A 332 -27.88 0.28 41.74
C GLY A 332 -28.33 -1.17 41.84
N LYS A 333 -28.46 -1.82 40.68
CA LYS A 333 -28.82 -3.23 40.50
C LYS A 333 -27.84 -3.89 39.53
N GLY A 334 -27.57 -5.18 39.71
CA GLY A 334 -26.68 -5.96 38.85
C GLY A 334 -27.27 -7.29 38.43
N LYS A 335 -26.79 -7.85 37.31
CA LYS A 335 -27.10 -9.22 36.88
C LYS A 335 -25.87 -9.88 36.26
N ASP A 336 -25.63 -11.13 36.63
CA ASP A 336 -24.49 -11.92 36.16
C ASP A 336 -24.84 -12.81 34.97
N TYR A 337 -23.90 -12.88 34.04
CA TYR A 337 -23.95 -13.70 32.84
C TYR A 337 -22.69 -14.57 32.75
N GLU A 338 -22.68 -15.54 31.82
CA GLU A 338 -21.60 -16.51 31.66
C GLU A 338 -20.22 -15.83 31.50
N PHE A 339 -20.16 -14.74 30.73
CA PHE A 339 -18.92 -14.05 30.33
C PHE A 339 -18.82 -12.58 30.77
N GLY A 340 -19.69 -12.14 31.69
CA GLY A 340 -19.69 -10.77 32.20
C GLY A 340 -20.87 -10.46 33.13
N SER A 341 -21.10 -9.19 33.42
CA SER A 341 -22.26 -8.72 34.17
C SER A 341 -22.82 -7.44 33.56
N ILE A 342 -24.01 -7.04 33.99
CA ILE A 342 -24.60 -5.73 33.70
C ILE A 342 -24.86 -5.02 35.00
N HIS A 343 -24.45 -3.75 35.10
CA HIS A 343 -24.66 -2.90 36.27
C HIS A 343 -25.50 -1.69 35.88
N TRP A 344 -26.64 -1.53 36.55
CA TRP A 344 -27.51 -0.37 36.44
C TRP A 344 -27.35 0.54 37.66
N SER A 345 -27.31 1.85 37.44
CA SER A 345 -27.45 2.86 38.50
C SER A 345 -28.47 3.91 38.09
N GLU A 346 -29.09 4.57 39.08
CA GLU A 346 -30.05 5.65 38.84
C GLU A 346 -29.43 6.82 38.06
N LYS A 347 -28.12 7.03 38.24
CA LYS A 347 -27.38 8.15 37.65
C LYS A 347 -26.83 7.87 36.25
N TYR A 348 -26.43 6.63 35.96
CA TYR A 348 -25.70 6.29 34.73
C TYR A 348 -26.39 5.25 33.86
N GLY A 349 -27.53 4.71 34.28
CA GLY A 349 -28.23 3.65 33.55
C GLY A 349 -27.49 2.31 33.61
N ALA A 350 -27.86 1.38 32.72
CA ALA A 350 -27.28 0.04 32.63
C ALA A 350 -26.03 0.04 31.74
N VAL A 351 -24.95 -0.58 32.22
CA VAL A 351 -23.69 -0.76 31.48
C VAL A 351 -23.23 -2.21 31.62
N ALA A 352 -23.02 -2.87 30.48
CA ALA A 352 -22.42 -4.20 30.43
C ALA A 352 -20.90 -4.17 30.60
N LEU A 353 -20.38 -5.13 31.36
CA LEU A 353 -18.97 -5.40 31.61
C LEU A 353 -18.67 -6.85 31.23
N TRP A 354 -17.60 -7.12 30.48
CA TRP A 354 -17.30 -8.46 29.97
C TRP A 354 -15.80 -8.71 29.82
N ARG A 355 -15.38 -9.97 29.63
CA ARG A 355 -13.97 -10.39 29.50
C ARG A 355 -13.11 -9.97 30.71
N ASP A 356 -11.92 -9.41 30.45
CA ASP A 356 -10.97 -8.97 31.46
C ASP A 356 -11.47 -7.76 32.25
N LEU A 357 -12.38 -6.96 31.70
CA LEU A 357 -12.96 -5.80 32.39
C LEU A 357 -13.78 -6.21 33.60
N GLN A 358 -14.54 -7.31 33.48
CA GLN A 358 -15.35 -7.82 34.58
C GLN A 358 -14.49 -8.19 35.79
N ARG A 359 -13.39 -8.91 35.54
CA ARG A 359 -12.47 -9.33 36.59
C ARG A 359 -11.83 -8.14 37.29
N GLU A 360 -11.32 -7.17 36.52
CA GLU A 360 -10.74 -5.95 37.09
C GLU A 360 -11.80 -5.16 37.87
N TYR A 361 -13.02 -5.05 37.34
CA TYR A 361 -14.10 -4.40 38.05
C TYR A 361 -14.40 -5.08 39.38
N GLU A 362 -14.53 -6.40 39.44
CA GLU A 362 -14.77 -7.14 40.69
C GLU A 362 -13.67 -6.93 41.74
N GLU A 363 -12.41 -6.84 41.31
CA GLU A 363 -11.26 -6.62 42.20
C GLU A 363 -11.28 -5.21 42.84
N TYR A 364 -11.66 -4.18 42.08
CA TYR A 364 -11.58 -2.77 42.50
C TYR A 364 -12.93 -2.15 42.92
N SER A 365 -14.05 -2.84 42.71
CA SER A 365 -15.39 -2.44 43.18
C SER A 365 -15.83 -3.14 44.47
N SER A 366 -15.21 -4.28 44.83
CA SER A 366 -15.54 -5.01 46.06
C SER A 366 -14.97 -4.35 47.32
N PRO A 367 -15.75 -4.24 48.42
CA PRO A 367 -15.25 -3.83 49.74
C PRO A 367 -14.18 -4.76 50.30
N ASN A 368 -14.21 -6.05 49.92
CA ASN A 368 -13.30 -7.09 50.39
C ASN A 368 -12.04 -7.23 49.49
N GLY A 369 -11.96 -6.43 48.42
CA GLY A 369 -10.81 -6.37 47.50
C GLY A 369 -9.95 -5.13 47.74
N SER A 370 -9.64 -4.40 46.68
CA SER A 370 -8.73 -3.24 46.67
C SER A 370 -9.35 -1.92 47.19
N GLY A 371 -10.40 -2.00 48.02
CA GLY A 371 -11.01 -0.85 48.70
C GLY A 371 -12.16 -0.15 47.97
N GLY A 372 -12.80 -0.79 46.98
CA GLY A 372 -14.07 -0.32 46.39
C GLY A 372 -14.07 1.05 45.71
N TRP A 373 -12.89 1.58 45.33
CA TRP A 373 -12.74 2.97 44.92
C TRP A 373 -13.25 3.25 43.50
N LEU A 374 -13.42 2.23 42.66
CA LEU A 374 -13.75 2.41 41.25
C LEU A 374 -15.19 2.91 41.06
N GLY A 375 -16.14 2.45 41.89
CA GLY A 375 -17.56 2.85 41.83
C GLY A 375 -18.33 2.27 40.65
N PHE A 376 -19.51 2.80 40.34
CA PHE A 376 -20.34 2.28 39.24
C PHE A 376 -19.74 2.64 37.86
N PRO A 377 -19.94 1.79 36.83
CA PRO A 377 -19.61 2.16 35.46
C PRO A 377 -20.46 3.34 35.01
N THR A 378 -19.82 4.33 34.39
CA THR A 378 -20.48 5.56 33.95
C THR A 378 -20.72 5.58 32.44
N ARG A 379 -20.03 4.69 31.70
CA ARG A 379 -20.10 4.59 30.24
C ARG A 379 -19.61 3.21 29.78
N ARG A 380 -20.14 2.72 28.65
CA ARG A 380 -19.67 1.49 27.98
C ARG A 380 -18.23 1.60 27.47
N GLU A 381 -17.62 0.44 27.21
CA GLU A 381 -16.30 0.33 26.59
C GLU A 381 -16.21 1.10 25.25
N TYR A 382 -15.21 1.97 25.08
CA TYR A 382 -14.94 2.73 23.86
C TYR A 382 -13.45 2.76 23.51
N ASP A 383 -13.10 3.00 22.24
CA ASP A 383 -11.70 3.06 21.81
C ASP A 383 -10.98 4.31 22.38
N TRP A 384 -9.80 4.12 22.96
CA TRP A 384 -9.00 5.18 23.57
C TRP A 384 -7.50 4.83 23.52
N ARG A 385 -6.65 5.72 23.00
CA ARG A 385 -5.18 5.56 22.97
C ARG A 385 -4.68 4.17 22.49
N GLY A 386 -5.20 3.68 21.37
CA GLY A 386 -4.76 2.39 20.80
C GLY A 386 -5.23 1.14 21.55
N GLY A 387 -6.11 1.31 22.54
CA GLY A 387 -6.82 0.24 23.24
C GLY A 387 -8.28 0.62 23.45
N ARG A 388 -8.94 0.02 24.44
CA ARG A 388 -10.31 0.31 24.85
C ARG A 388 -10.37 0.76 26.28
N ARG A 389 -11.32 1.63 26.62
CA ARG A 389 -11.47 2.23 27.93
C ARG A 389 -12.93 2.17 28.36
N THR A 390 -13.16 1.85 29.62
CA THR A 390 -14.47 1.93 30.28
C THR A 390 -14.33 2.84 31.49
N ASP A 391 -15.20 3.84 31.59
CA ASP A 391 -15.15 4.84 32.66
C ASP A 391 -16.03 4.44 33.84
N PHE A 392 -15.56 4.79 35.03
CA PHE A 392 -16.23 4.56 36.31
C PHE A 392 -16.18 5.85 37.15
N GLU A 393 -16.93 5.91 38.24
CA GLU A 393 -17.02 7.12 39.07
C GLU A 393 -15.66 7.57 39.66
N GLY A 394 -14.82 6.62 40.07
CA GLY A 394 -13.52 6.89 40.69
C GLY A 394 -12.32 6.76 39.75
N GLY A 395 -12.52 6.35 38.50
CA GLY A 395 -11.42 5.99 37.60
C GLY A 395 -11.86 5.40 36.27
N TYR A 396 -10.98 4.63 35.65
CA TYR A 396 -11.26 3.95 34.40
C TYR A 396 -10.51 2.62 34.33
N ILE A 397 -11.03 1.66 33.56
CA ILE A 397 -10.29 0.46 33.17
C ILE A 397 -9.85 0.62 31.73
N TYR A 398 -8.59 0.34 31.44
CA TYR A 398 -8.01 0.39 30.09
C TYR A 398 -7.57 -1.00 29.64
N TRP A 399 -7.98 -1.40 28.46
CA TRP A 399 -7.65 -2.64 27.76
C TRP A 399 -6.77 -2.36 26.54
N ASP A 400 -5.53 -2.82 26.53
CA ASP A 400 -4.54 -2.47 25.48
C ASP A 400 -4.55 -3.42 24.25
N GLY A 401 -5.58 -4.27 24.14
CA GLY A 401 -5.62 -5.36 23.16
C GLY A 401 -5.06 -6.70 23.67
N GLN A 402 -4.42 -6.71 24.84
CA GLN A 402 -3.84 -7.90 25.47
C GLN A 402 -4.31 -8.13 26.91
N TRP A 403 -4.52 -7.08 27.71
CA TRP A 403 -5.01 -7.16 29.10
C TRP A 403 -5.74 -5.88 29.51
N ALA A 404 -6.61 -5.96 30.52
CA ALA A 404 -7.30 -4.83 31.14
C ALA A 404 -6.66 -4.47 32.48
N LYS A 405 -6.64 -3.18 32.84
CA LYS A 405 -6.17 -2.69 34.16
C LYS A 405 -6.92 -1.44 34.61
N ALA A 406 -7.25 -1.37 35.90
CA ALA A 406 -7.85 -0.18 36.51
C ALA A 406 -6.81 0.94 36.80
N TYR A 407 -7.21 2.18 36.59
CA TYR A 407 -6.43 3.41 36.82
C TYR A 407 -7.31 4.47 37.50
N ARG A 408 -6.73 5.27 38.40
CA ARG A 408 -7.38 6.50 38.87
C ARG A 408 -7.41 7.55 37.76
N LEU A 409 -8.34 8.50 37.84
CA LEU A 409 -8.51 9.57 36.82
C LEU A 409 -7.23 10.36 36.51
N ASN A 410 -6.32 10.48 37.47
CA ASN A 410 -5.04 11.17 37.36
C ASN A 410 -3.84 10.26 36.99
N GLU A 411 -4.06 8.96 36.87
CA GLU A 411 -3.04 8.00 36.47
C GLU A 411 -3.12 7.77 34.96
N LEU A 412 -1.96 7.53 34.33
CA LEU A 412 -1.86 7.18 32.91
C LEU A 412 -1.18 5.82 32.76
N PRO A 413 -1.55 5.01 31.75
CA PRO A 413 -0.84 3.79 31.41
C PRO A 413 0.62 4.12 31.03
N SER A 414 1.57 3.37 31.56
CA SER A 414 3.02 3.66 31.55
C SER A 414 3.71 3.66 30.18
N ASN A 415 2.99 3.74 29.06
CA ASN A 415 3.55 3.68 27.71
C ASN A 415 2.92 4.70 26.75
N SER A 416 2.65 5.92 27.22
CA SER A 416 2.12 6.99 26.38
C SER A 416 3.11 8.14 26.12
N THR A 417 4.28 7.79 25.58
CA THR A 417 5.03 8.73 24.73
C THR A 417 4.85 8.31 23.28
N LEU A 418 4.20 9.20 22.52
CA LEU A 418 4.19 9.20 21.06
C LEU A 418 5.63 9.13 20.54
N SER A 419 6.02 7.93 20.13
CA SER A 419 7.01 7.75 19.07
C SER A 419 6.41 6.72 18.12
N ASN A 420 6.60 6.96 16.82
CA ASN A 420 6.13 6.14 15.70
C ASN A 420 6.05 4.65 16.05
N PRO A 421 5.02 3.89 15.60
CA PRO A 421 5.01 2.46 15.80
C PRO A 421 6.14 1.82 14.98
N THR A 422 7.31 1.76 15.60
CA THR A 422 8.36 0.80 15.29
C THR A 422 7.87 -0.50 15.92
N THR A 423 7.40 -1.41 15.07
CA THR A 423 7.43 -2.87 15.22
C THR A 423 7.51 -3.42 16.65
N LEU A 424 6.36 -3.82 17.23
CA LEU A 424 6.31 -4.70 18.42
C LEU A 424 7.13 -5.98 18.16
N SER A 425 8.20 -6.22 18.92
CA SER A 425 9.02 -7.42 18.78
C SER A 425 8.28 -8.65 19.30
N LEU A 426 7.94 -9.60 18.42
CA LEU A 426 7.51 -10.95 18.83
C LEU A 426 8.63 -11.67 19.59
N GLN A 427 8.42 -12.03 20.87
CA GLN A 427 9.35 -12.89 21.60
C GLN A 427 9.00 -14.37 21.33
N MET A 428 9.87 -15.06 20.59
CA MET A 428 9.68 -16.47 20.24
C MET A 428 10.39 -17.38 21.27
N GLY A 429 9.87 -18.60 21.43
CA GLY A 429 10.43 -19.62 22.31
C GLY A 429 10.48 -20.99 21.67
N ARG A 430 11.34 -21.86 22.20
CA ARG A 430 11.50 -23.26 21.80
C ARG A 430 11.46 -24.14 23.04
N VAL A 431 10.71 -25.24 23.01
CA VAL A 431 10.72 -26.23 24.10
C VAL A 431 12.13 -26.80 24.24
N SER A 432 12.72 -26.57 25.41
CA SER A 432 14.11 -26.87 25.72
C SER A 432 14.35 -28.38 25.83
N SER A 433 15.57 -28.83 25.57
CA SER A 433 15.99 -30.20 25.87
C SER A 433 15.95 -30.52 27.37
N ARG A 434 15.82 -29.49 28.23
CA ARG A 434 15.65 -29.61 29.69
C ARG A 434 14.43 -30.43 30.12
N VAL A 435 13.45 -30.66 29.23
CA VAL A 435 12.29 -31.52 29.51
C VAL A 435 12.68 -33.02 29.51
N GLY A 436 13.85 -33.37 28.97
CA GLY A 436 14.33 -34.74 28.89
C GLY A 436 13.57 -35.57 27.84
N ASN A 437 13.28 -36.84 28.15
CA ASN A 437 12.58 -37.75 27.24
C ASN A 437 11.05 -37.57 27.23
N PHE A 438 10.52 -36.58 27.96
CA PHE A 438 9.10 -36.32 28.08
C PHE A 438 8.71 -35.04 27.32
N PRO A 439 7.47 -34.92 26.81
CA PRO A 439 7.01 -33.69 26.19
C PRO A 439 6.55 -32.68 27.25
N LEU A 440 6.62 -31.38 26.93
CA LEU A 440 6.19 -30.30 27.81
C LEU A 440 4.67 -30.18 27.81
N ASN A 441 4.05 -30.15 28.98
CA ASN A 441 2.59 -30.03 29.10
C ASN A 441 2.13 -28.58 28.87
N LEU A 442 1.20 -28.41 27.93
CA LEU A 442 0.43 -27.18 27.72
C LEU A 442 -0.83 -27.23 28.58
N ARG A 443 -1.11 -26.19 29.36
CA ARG A 443 -2.21 -26.16 30.34
C ARG A 443 -3.14 -24.96 30.14
N ARG A 444 -4.38 -25.04 30.63
CA ARG A 444 -5.34 -23.90 30.57
C ARG A 444 -5.03 -22.80 31.58
N GLN A 445 -4.30 -23.13 32.65
CA GLN A 445 -3.88 -22.19 33.69
C GLN A 445 -2.41 -22.45 34.05
N PRO A 446 -1.67 -21.46 34.57
CA PRO A 446 -0.26 -21.59 34.90
C PRO A 446 -0.07 -22.32 36.24
N ASN A 447 -0.51 -23.58 36.36
CA ASN A 447 -0.28 -24.40 37.53
C ASN A 447 -0.17 -25.89 37.15
N THR A 448 0.47 -26.70 37.99
CA THR A 448 0.70 -28.13 37.73
C THR A 448 -0.50 -29.02 38.06
N SER A 449 -1.47 -28.53 38.84
CA SER A 449 -2.65 -29.28 39.29
C SER A 449 -3.74 -29.40 38.21
N GLN A 450 -3.80 -28.47 37.26
CA GLN A 450 -4.74 -28.54 36.13
C GLN A 450 -4.35 -29.60 35.11
N ALA A 451 -5.32 -30.29 34.50
CA ALA A 451 -5.05 -31.27 33.45
C ALA A 451 -4.32 -30.66 32.23
N SER A 452 -3.45 -31.46 31.61
CA SER A 452 -2.79 -31.09 30.36
C SER A 452 -3.81 -31.03 29.23
N ILE A 453 -3.80 -29.95 28.44
CA ILE A 453 -4.63 -29.80 27.23
C ILE A 453 -3.89 -30.12 25.94
N GLY A 454 -2.62 -30.51 26.05
CA GLY A 454 -1.77 -30.91 24.95
C GLY A 454 -0.33 -31.07 25.41
N THR A 455 0.46 -31.79 24.62
CA THR A 455 1.88 -32.01 24.89
C THR A 455 2.72 -31.45 23.75
N LEU A 456 3.86 -30.84 24.09
CA LEU A 456 4.77 -30.20 23.15
C LEU A 456 6.10 -30.96 23.18
N PRO A 457 6.45 -31.70 22.11
CA PRO A 457 7.74 -32.38 22.01
C PRO A 457 8.94 -31.42 22.15
N VAL A 458 10.08 -31.93 22.59
CA VAL A 458 11.34 -31.16 22.61
C VAL A 458 11.61 -30.54 21.24
N GLY A 459 11.99 -29.27 21.24
CA GLY A 459 12.25 -28.51 20.04
C GLY A 459 11.02 -27.88 19.38
N THR A 460 9.81 -28.12 19.90
CA THR A 460 8.59 -27.44 19.45
C THR A 460 8.74 -25.93 19.63
N GLN A 461 8.42 -25.17 18.59
CA GLN A 461 8.44 -23.72 18.65
C GLN A 461 7.09 -23.17 19.06
N LEU A 462 7.13 -22.07 19.81
CA LEU A 462 5.97 -21.43 20.38
C LEU A 462 6.18 -19.91 20.41
N LYS A 463 5.09 -19.15 20.30
CA LYS A 463 5.12 -17.71 20.50
C LYS A 463 4.94 -17.44 21.98
N ILE A 464 5.90 -16.78 22.63
CA ILE A 464 5.76 -16.36 24.02
C ILE A 464 4.95 -15.07 24.01
N LEU A 465 3.75 -15.12 24.57
CA LEU A 465 2.86 -13.97 24.66
C LEU A 465 3.24 -13.11 25.87
N ARG A 466 3.50 -13.74 27.02
CA ARG A 466 3.98 -13.07 28.24
C ARG A 466 4.51 -14.06 29.28
N THR A 467 5.14 -13.53 30.33
CA THR A 467 5.50 -14.27 31.55
C THR A 467 4.46 -13.98 32.62
N VAL A 468 3.98 -15.00 33.33
CA VAL A 468 3.02 -14.89 34.42
C VAL A 468 3.52 -15.63 35.65
N ASP A 469 3.18 -15.14 36.83
CA ASP A 469 3.31 -15.91 38.07
C ASP A 469 2.13 -16.88 38.20
N GLY A 470 2.40 -18.11 38.61
CA GLY A 470 1.43 -19.18 38.71
C GLY A 470 1.72 -20.17 39.85
N GLY A 471 1.07 -21.32 39.83
CA GLY A 471 1.29 -22.40 40.78
C GLY A 471 2.75 -22.86 40.79
N ILE A 472 3.23 -23.23 41.98
CA ILE A 472 4.63 -23.62 42.19
C ILE A 472 4.92 -24.92 41.43
N TYR A 473 6.01 -24.92 40.67
CA TYR A 473 6.60 -26.11 40.07
C TYR A 473 8.07 -26.19 40.43
N ASN A 474 8.62 -27.41 40.50
CA ASN A 474 10.02 -27.62 40.84
C ASN A 474 10.71 -28.41 39.72
N PRO A 475 11.63 -27.79 38.96
CA PRO A 475 12.39 -28.46 37.92
C PRO A 475 13.67 -29.17 38.43
N GLY A 476 13.80 -29.40 39.74
CA GLY A 476 14.97 -30.01 40.36
C GLY A 476 16.05 -29.01 40.80
N THR A 477 15.87 -27.71 40.53
CA THR A 477 16.81 -26.63 40.91
C THR A 477 16.18 -25.63 41.91
N GLY A 478 15.07 -26.00 42.55
CA GLY A 478 14.33 -25.15 43.48
C GLY A 478 12.94 -24.77 42.98
N ASN A 479 12.07 -24.32 43.90
CA ASN A 479 10.69 -23.98 43.59
C ASN A 479 10.61 -22.71 42.73
N ARG A 480 9.85 -22.79 41.63
CA ARG A 480 9.60 -21.70 40.68
C ARG A 480 8.11 -21.45 40.55
N LYS A 481 7.76 -20.21 40.22
CA LYS A 481 6.38 -19.77 39.97
C LYS A 481 6.19 -19.12 38.60
N ASP A 482 7.23 -19.01 37.78
CA ASP A 482 7.17 -18.32 36.49
C ASP A 482 6.74 -19.26 35.36
N TRP A 483 5.67 -18.88 34.67
CA TRP A 483 5.09 -19.58 33.53
C TRP A 483 5.08 -18.67 32.31
N TYR A 484 5.15 -19.25 31.12
CA TYR A 484 4.89 -18.52 29.87
C TYR A 484 3.48 -18.82 29.39
N GLU A 485 2.73 -17.77 29.08
CA GLU A 485 1.57 -17.89 28.22
C GLU A 485 2.05 -17.96 26.77
N VAL A 486 1.64 -19.01 26.05
CA VAL A 486 2.17 -19.32 24.74
C VAL A 486 1.06 -19.60 23.73
N GLU A 487 1.33 -19.26 22.47
CA GLU A 487 0.52 -19.68 21.33
C GLU A 487 1.32 -20.67 20.48
N VAL A 488 0.73 -21.85 20.24
CA VAL A 488 1.35 -22.93 19.48
C VAL A 488 0.27 -23.69 18.69
N ASN A 489 0.48 -23.85 17.38
CA ASN A 489 -0.48 -24.50 16.47
C ASN A 489 -1.92 -23.94 16.56
N GLY A 490 -2.06 -22.61 16.70
CA GLY A 490 -3.36 -21.94 16.82
C GLY A 490 -4.08 -22.17 18.16
N ARG A 491 -3.41 -22.75 19.16
CA ARG A 491 -3.93 -22.96 20.51
C ARG A 491 -3.13 -22.15 21.52
N ARG A 492 -3.84 -21.55 22.49
CA ARG A 492 -3.25 -20.82 23.61
C ARG A 492 -3.27 -21.64 24.89
N GLY A 493 -2.24 -21.48 25.71
CA GLY A 493 -2.14 -22.10 27.02
C GLY A 493 -0.86 -21.70 27.74
N PHE A 494 -0.61 -22.32 28.88
CA PHE A 494 0.52 -22.02 29.76
C PHE A 494 1.50 -23.19 29.82
N VAL A 495 2.79 -22.85 29.84
CA VAL A 495 3.89 -23.80 30.03
C VAL A 495 4.85 -23.27 31.09
N ALA A 496 5.52 -24.16 31.82
CA ALA A 496 6.52 -23.77 32.81
C ALA A 496 7.73 -23.13 32.11
N ALA A 497 8.07 -21.89 32.48
CA ALA A 497 9.03 -21.06 31.74
C ALA A 497 10.44 -21.65 31.70
N TYR A 498 10.85 -22.38 32.75
CA TYR A 498 12.16 -23.04 32.80
C TYR A 498 12.44 -23.98 31.62
N TYR A 499 11.39 -24.55 31.04
CA TYR A 499 11.47 -25.54 29.96
C TYR A 499 11.36 -24.92 28.56
N VAL A 500 11.47 -23.61 28.44
CA VAL A 500 11.40 -22.90 27.16
C VAL A 500 12.63 -22.00 27.00
N ASP A 501 13.40 -22.25 25.95
CA ASP A 501 14.51 -21.39 25.54
C ASP A 501 13.97 -20.23 24.68
N LYS A 502 14.25 -18.98 25.07
CA LYS A 502 13.92 -17.80 24.25
C LYS A 502 14.81 -17.78 23.00
N VAL A 503 14.22 -17.55 21.84
CA VAL A 503 14.94 -17.48 20.55
C VAL A 503 14.74 -16.10 19.91
N SER A 504 15.80 -15.55 19.33
CA SER A 504 15.85 -14.17 18.82
C SER A 504 15.16 -13.95 17.47
N SER A 505 14.64 -15.02 16.84
CA SER A 505 13.87 -14.95 15.60
C SER A 505 13.00 -16.20 15.44
N ALA A 506 11.81 -16.03 14.84
CA ALA A 506 11.05 -17.15 14.29
C ALA A 506 11.90 -17.83 13.20
N PRO A 507 11.79 -19.15 12.96
CA PRO A 507 12.33 -19.68 11.71
C PRO A 507 11.56 -19.03 10.55
N PRO A 508 12.18 -18.99 9.36
CA PRO A 508 11.53 -18.42 8.20
C PRO A 508 10.14 -19.06 8.00
N PRO A 509 9.15 -18.29 7.48
CA PRO A 509 7.91 -18.88 7.00
C PRO A 509 8.24 -20.06 6.07
N PRO A 510 7.37 -21.11 6.00
CA PRO A 510 7.65 -22.29 5.20
C PRO A 510 8.12 -21.87 3.80
N ALA A 511 9.35 -22.26 3.45
CA ALA A 511 9.99 -21.78 2.25
C ALA A 511 9.13 -22.19 1.04
N GLU A 512 8.82 -21.25 0.16
CA GLU A 512 8.29 -21.62 -1.14
C GLU A 512 9.38 -22.38 -1.90
N GLY A 513 8.97 -23.35 -2.71
CA GLY A 513 9.87 -24.03 -3.63
C GLY A 513 9.14 -24.40 -4.91
N PHE A 514 9.88 -24.90 -5.87
CA PHE A 514 9.31 -25.47 -7.09
C PHE A 514 10.07 -26.72 -7.53
N VAL A 515 9.38 -27.58 -8.27
CA VAL A 515 9.98 -28.76 -8.89
C VAL A 515 10.98 -28.32 -9.96
N ASN A 516 12.26 -28.62 -9.77
CA ASN A 516 13.33 -28.14 -10.65
C ASN A 516 13.50 -29.04 -11.89
N SER A 517 14.39 -28.65 -12.81
CA SER A 517 14.63 -29.35 -14.07
C SER A 517 15.28 -30.72 -13.93
N ASN A 518 15.75 -31.10 -12.73
CA ASN A 518 16.38 -32.41 -12.51
C ASN A 518 15.40 -33.58 -12.69
N VAL A 519 14.09 -33.32 -12.71
CA VAL A 519 13.07 -34.34 -13.00
C VAL A 519 13.06 -34.77 -14.48
N GLY A 520 13.71 -34.00 -15.37
CA GLY A 520 13.70 -34.24 -16.81
C GLY A 520 12.29 -34.22 -17.39
N ASN A 521 11.98 -35.17 -18.28
CA ASN A 521 10.65 -35.31 -18.90
C ASN A 521 9.63 -36.05 -18.02
N GLY A 522 10.03 -36.50 -16.82
CA GLY A 522 9.17 -37.26 -15.90
C GLY A 522 8.60 -36.40 -14.77
N PRO A 523 7.51 -36.84 -14.10
CA PRO A 523 6.97 -36.12 -12.95
C PRO A 523 7.70 -36.47 -11.65
N LEU A 524 7.81 -35.50 -10.73
CA LEU A 524 8.16 -35.75 -9.34
C LEU A 524 6.95 -36.34 -8.59
N ARG A 525 7.15 -37.44 -7.86
CA ARG A 525 6.08 -38.11 -7.12
C ARG A 525 5.98 -37.55 -5.69
N LEU A 526 4.83 -37.00 -5.33
CA LEU A 526 4.49 -36.68 -3.95
C LEU A 526 4.09 -37.96 -3.22
N ARG A 527 4.72 -38.26 -2.09
CA ARG A 527 4.54 -39.54 -1.38
C ARG A 527 3.96 -39.38 0.01
N SER A 528 3.33 -40.43 0.52
CA SER A 528 2.69 -40.44 1.85
C SER A 528 3.69 -40.44 3.01
N SER A 529 4.92 -40.92 2.79
CA SER A 529 6.04 -40.84 3.73
C SER A 529 7.35 -40.57 2.98
N ALA A 530 8.43 -40.23 3.69
CA ALA A 530 9.75 -39.96 3.14
C ALA A 530 10.49 -41.25 2.71
N ALA A 531 9.89 -42.02 1.79
CA ALA A 531 10.43 -43.28 1.28
C ALA A 531 10.06 -43.49 -0.20
N THR A 532 10.94 -44.10 -0.97
CA THR A 532 10.81 -44.34 -2.42
C THR A 532 9.77 -45.41 -2.76
N ASN A 533 9.45 -46.29 -1.82
CA ASN A 533 8.39 -47.30 -1.93
C ASN A 533 7.03 -46.84 -1.37
N ALA A 534 6.95 -45.66 -0.75
CA ALA A 534 5.72 -45.14 -0.17
C ALA A 534 4.67 -44.79 -1.24
N ALA A 535 3.39 -44.87 -0.86
CA ALA A 535 2.26 -44.63 -1.77
C ALA A 535 2.36 -43.24 -2.42
N ILE A 536 2.08 -43.20 -3.73
CA ILE A 536 2.10 -41.96 -4.52
C ILE A 536 0.76 -41.27 -4.32
N LEU A 537 0.80 -40.06 -3.77
CA LEU A 537 -0.38 -39.22 -3.54
C LEU A 537 -0.76 -38.41 -4.79
N THR A 538 0.24 -37.96 -5.56
CA THR A 538 0.06 -37.32 -6.87
C THR A 538 1.40 -37.18 -7.61
N ASN A 539 1.34 -36.85 -8.90
CA ASN A 539 2.47 -36.51 -9.74
C ASN A 539 2.56 -34.98 -9.89
N LEU A 540 3.78 -34.44 -9.85
CA LEU A 540 4.10 -33.02 -9.95
C LEU A 540 4.99 -32.80 -11.17
N SER A 541 4.59 -31.94 -12.09
CA SER A 541 5.40 -31.57 -13.26
C SER A 541 6.52 -30.59 -12.87
N GLN A 542 7.56 -30.49 -13.70
CA GLN A 542 8.57 -29.45 -13.58
C GLN A 542 7.91 -28.06 -13.48
N GLY A 543 8.40 -27.22 -12.58
CA GLY A 543 7.87 -25.88 -12.30
C GLY A 543 6.69 -25.84 -11.32
N THR A 544 6.15 -26.99 -10.89
CA THR A 544 5.07 -27.02 -9.89
C THR A 544 5.52 -26.37 -8.60
N ARG A 545 4.78 -25.34 -8.14
CA ARG A 545 5.04 -24.66 -6.86
C ARG A 545 4.58 -25.52 -5.68
N LEU A 546 5.38 -25.50 -4.62
CA LEU A 546 5.15 -26.25 -3.39
C LEU A 546 5.52 -25.40 -2.18
N ARG A 547 4.86 -25.65 -1.05
CA ARG A 547 5.16 -25.02 0.24
C ARG A 547 5.98 -25.99 1.07
N ILE A 548 7.25 -25.70 1.31
CA ILE A 548 8.16 -26.56 2.08
C ILE A 548 7.92 -26.30 3.57
N LEU A 549 7.38 -27.31 4.24
CA LEU A 549 7.05 -27.24 5.67
C LEU A 549 8.28 -27.49 6.53
N ARG A 550 9.11 -28.47 6.16
CA ARG A 550 10.41 -28.78 6.80
C ARG A 550 11.25 -29.76 5.97
N SER A 551 12.56 -29.79 6.25
CA SER A 551 13.45 -30.87 5.83
C SER A 551 13.34 -32.06 6.79
N VAL A 552 13.33 -33.28 6.26
CA VAL A 552 13.32 -34.53 7.02
C VAL A 552 14.35 -35.49 6.44
N THR A 553 14.89 -36.39 7.27
CA THR A 553 15.73 -37.49 6.80
C THR A 553 14.85 -38.71 6.53
N GLY A 554 14.92 -39.27 5.33
CA GLY A 554 14.11 -40.40 4.89
C GLY A 554 14.91 -41.56 4.31
N GLU A 555 14.25 -42.42 3.55
CA GLU A 555 14.89 -43.52 2.82
C GLU A 555 15.90 -42.96 1.80
N THR A 556 16.91 -43.77 1.48
CA THR A 556 17.88 -43.46 0.44
C THR A 556 17.22 -43.39 -0.93
N TYR A 557 17.50 -42.36 -1.72
CA TYR A 557 17.04 -42.21 -3.08
C TYR A 557 18.18 -41.76 -4.02
N GLN A 558 17.99 -41.94 -5.33
CA GLN A 558 18.94 -41.54 -6.36
C GLN A 558 18.60 -40.15 -6.94
N PRO A 559 19.60 -39.37 -7.40
CA PRO A 559 21.02 -39.72 -7.55
C PRO A 559 21.86 -39.52 -6.27
N GLY A 560 22.94 -40.29 -6.14
CA GLY A 560 23.98 -40.05 -5.14
C GLY A 560 23.69 -40.58 -3.73
N ASN A 561 22.81 -41.58 -3.60
CA ASN A 561 22.46 -42.20 -2.31
C ASN A 561 22.04 -41.17 -1.23
N ARG A 562 21.20 -40.20 -1.61
CA ARG A 562 20.78 -39.10 -0.74
C ARG A 562 19.65 -39.54 0.18
N LYS A 563 19.54 -38.91 1.36
CA LYS A 563 18.49 -39.18 2.36
C LYS A 563 17.70 -37.93 2.77
N ASP A 564 17.93 -36.81 2.10
CA ASP A 564 17.26 -35.53 2.36
C ASP A 564 15.91 -35.45 1.61
N TRP A 565 14.84 -35.35 2.38
CA TRP A 565 13.48 -35.18 1.87
C TRP A 565 12.89 -33.87 2.37
N TYR A 566 11.95 -33.31 1.62
CA TYR A 566 11.10 -32.23 2.10
C TYR A 566 9.71 -32.76 2.40
N GLU A 567 9.16 -32.35 3.54
CA GLU A 567 7.72 -32.39 3.77
C GLU A 567 7.10 -31.13 3.19
N VAL A 568 6.14 -31.30 2.29
CA VAL A 568 5.59 -30.22 1.47
C VAL A 568 4.08 -30.24 1.45
N GLU A 569 3.48 -29.08 1.17
CA GLU A 569 2.07 -28.95 0.85
C GLU A 569 1.92 -28.43 -0.59
N VAL A 570 1.12 -29.14 -1.39
CA VAL A 570 0.87 -28.80 -2.80
C VAL A 570 -0.56 -29.19 -3.18
N HIS A 571 -1.29 -28.26 -3.81
CA HIS A 571 -2.70 -28.42 -4.17
C HIS A 571 -3.60 -28.86 -2.99
N GLY A 572 -3.35 -28.33 -1.79
CA GLY A 572 -4.09 -28.68 -0.57
C GLY A 572 -3.79 -30.08 -0.01
N ARG A 573 -2.78 -30.79 -0.54
CA ARG A 573 -2.34 -32.11 -0.05
C ARG A 573 -0.95 -32.00 0.56
N ARG A 574 -0.77 -32.66 1.71
CA ARG A 574 0.51 -32.74 2.44
C ARG A 574 1.18 -34.08 2.16
N GLY A 575 2.47 -34.06 1.87
CA GLY A 575 3.25 -35.27 1.57
C GLY A 575 4.75 -34.99 1.51
N PHE A 576 5.52 -35.96 1.01
CA PHE A 576 6.98 -35.92 1.00
C PHE A 576 7.54 -36.02 -0.43
N VAL A 577 8.59 -35.25 -0.71
CA VAL A 577 9.33 -35.28 -1.97
C VAL A 577 10.83 -35.32 -1.70
N ALA A 578 11.59 -35.93 -2.61
CA ALA A 578 13.05 -35.93 -2.56
C ALA A 578 13.60 -34.51 -2.78
N ALA A 579 14.45 -34.04 -1.88
CA ALA A 579 14.90 -32.64 -1.87
C ALA A 579 15.73 -32.26 -3.10
N TYR A 580 16.42 -33.22 -3.72
CA TYR A 580 17.21 -33.02 -4.94
C TYR A 580 16.41 -32.41 -6.11
N TYR A 581 15.12 -32.74 -6.18
CA TYR A 581 14.23 -32.32 -7.27
C TYR A 581 13.46 -31.03 -6.96
N VAL A 582 13.81 -30.36 -5.87
CA VAL A 582 13.13 -29.14 -5.41
C VAL A 582 14.16 -28.03 -5.20
N THR A 583 13.92 -26.89 -5.85
CA THR A 583 14.67 -25.66 -5.59
C THR A 583 13.89 -24.80 -4.59
N GLN A 584 14.55 -24.34 -3.52
CA GLN A 584 13.97 -23.40 -2.54
C GLN A 584 13.96 -21.98 -3.11
N GLY A 585 12.90 -21.22 -2.83
CA GLY A 585 12.55 -19.94 -3.43
C GLY A 585 11.42 -20.05 -4.45
N SER A 586 10.76 -18.94 -4.77
CA SER A 586 9.88 -18.87 -5.94
C SER A 586 10.73 -19.05 -7.22
N PRO A 587 10.22 -19.67 -8.30
CA PRO A 587 10.95 -19.73 -9.58
C PRO A 587 11.42 -18.32 -9.93
N SER A 588 12.72 -18.17 -10.20
CA SER A 588 13.42 -16.89 -10.10
C SER A 588 12.60 -15.74 -10.69
N GLN A 589 12.29 -14.74 -9.85
CA GLN A 589 11.84 -13.43 -10.26
C GLN A 589 13.02 -12.64 -10.86
N THR A 590 13.55 -13.12 -11.98
CA THR A 590 14.37 -12.30 -12.86
C THR A 590 13.44 -11.66 -13.88
N ASP A 591 13.50 -10.33 -13.99
CA ASP A 591 13.01 -9.61 -15.17
C ASP A 591 13.55 -10.34 -16.41
N PRO A 592 12.74 -10.72 -17.42
CA PRO A 592 13.20 -11.45 -18.60
C PRO A 592 14.27 -10.73 -19.46
N GLY A 593 14.77 -9.58 -18.99
CA GLY A 593 15.83 -8.79 -19.62
C GLY A 593 17.28 -9.19 -19.30
N SER A 594 17.57 -10.03 -18.31
CA SER A 594 18.97 -10.43 -18.03
C SER A 594 19.31 -11.78 -18.68
N GLY A 595 19.37 -11.81 -20.01
CA GLY A 595 20.16 -12.80 -20.76
C GLY A 595 19.49 -14.10 -21.22
N GLY A 596 18.15 -14.18 -21.31
CA GLY A 596 17.44 -15.39 -21.76
C GLY A 596 16.41 -15.17 -22.89
N THR A 597 16.38 -16.09 -23.86
CA THR A 597 15.37 -16.16 -24.93
C THR A 597 14.02 -16.61 -24.37
N ASN A 598 13.20 -15.69 -23.86
CA ASN A 598 11.84 -16.03 -23.46
C ASN A 598 10.86 -16.19 -24.64
N GLN A 599 11.12 -17.13 -25.56
CA GLN A 599 10.13 -17.51 -26.60
C GLN A 599 8.94 -18.33 -26.04
N ASN A 600 8.72 -18.32 -24.72
CA ASN A 600 7.75 -19.18 -24.05
C ASN A 600 6.57 -18.35 -23.53
N MET A 601 5.43 -18.53 -24.19
CA MET A 601 4.15 -17.90 -23.87
C MET A 601 3.69 -18.16 -22.42
N GLU A 602 3.85 -19.38 -21.89
CA GLU A 602 3.40 -19.71 -20.53
C GLU A 602 4.30 -19.10 -19.45
N ALA A 603 5.60 -18.97 -19.73
CA ALA A 603 6.52 -18.25 -18.86
C ALA A 603 6.15 -16.76 -18.77
N PHE A 604 5.77 -16.16 -19.91
CA PHE A 604 5.27 -14.79 -19.94
C PHE A 604 3.97 -14.62 -19.15
N PHE A 605 2.98 -15.49 -19.32
CA PHE A 605 1.72 -15.41 -18.57
C PHE A 605 1.93 -15.56 -17.06
N GLY A 606 2.82 -16.47 -16.65
CA GLY A 606 3.19 -16.64 -15.26
C GLY A 606 3.87 -15.41 -14.66
N TRP A 607 4.68 -14.71 -15.45
CA TRP A 607 5.32 -13.45 -15.05
C TRP A 607 4.34 -12.28 -15.01
N ALA A 608 3.48 -12.15 -16.03
CA ALA A 608 2.62 -11.00 -16.21
C ALA A 608 1.51 -10.95 -15.15
N LYS A 609 0.95 -12.09 -14.74
CA LYS A 609 -0.16 -12.18 -13.79
C LYS A 609 0.18 -11.50 -12.45
N GLY A 610 -0.63 -10.51 -12.06
CA GLY A 610 -0.44 -9.76 -10.82
C GLY A 610 0.55 -8.60 -10.91
N LYS A 611 1.14 -8.32 -12.08
CA LYS A 611 2.02 -7.15 -12.27
C LYS A 611 1.22 -5.86 -12.32
N VAL A 612 1.73 -4.83 -11.64
CA VAL A 612 1.24 -3.46 -11.68
C VAL A 612 2.26 -2.62 -12.46
N GLY A 613 1.79 -1.82 -13.42
CA GLY A 613 2.65 -0.87 -14.15
C GLY A 613 3.70 -1.53 -15.04
N ILE A 614 3.29 -2.43 -15.94
CA ILE A 614 4.22 -3.08 -16.86
C ILE A 614 4.93 -2.03 -17.71
N THR A 615 6.26 -2.13 -17.78
CA THR A 615 7.11 -1.24 -18.57
C THR A 615 7.51 -1.91 -19.88
N ARG A 616 7.50 -1.19 -21.00
CA ARG A 616 8.00 -1.70 -22.30
C ARG A 616 9.53 -1.81 -22.29
N LEU A 617 10.11 -2.68 -23.12
CA LEU A 617 11.58 -2.83 -23.18
C LEU A 617 12.27 -1.72 -23.99
N ASP A 618 11.55 -1.04 -24.88
CA ASP A 618 12.06 0.01 -25.77
C ASP A 618 12.16 1.40 -25.10
N GLY A 619 11.89 1.50 -23.80
CA GLY A 619 12.13 2.71 -23.01
C GLY A 619 11.21 3.91 -23.31
N LEU A 620 10.28 3.79 -24.27
CA LEU A 620 9.28 4.82 -24.58
C LEU A 620 8.10 4.72 -23.60
N TYR A 621 7.84 5.78 -22.84
CA TYR A 621 6.84 5.79 -21.77
C TYR A 621 5.40 6.10 -22.22
N ASN A 622 4.47 5.27 -21.73
CA ASN A 622 3.20 5.59 -21.06
C ASN A 622 2.10 6.46 -21.71
N LEU A 623 2.20 6.91 -22.96
CA LEU A 623 1.09 7.64 -23.59
C LEU A 623 -0.08 6.74 -24.05
N ARG A 624 -0.07 5.45 -23.72
CA ARG A 624 -1.11 4.48 -24.10
C ARG A 624 -1.48 3.62 -22.89
N GLY A 625 -2.75 3.23 -22.80
CA GLY A 625 -3.27 2.44 -21.69
C GLY A 625 -2.46 1.15 -21.46
N GLN A 626 -2.41 0.69 -20.20
CA GLN A 626 -1.61 -0.47 -19.79
C GLN A 626 -1.94 -1.72 -20.60
N CYS A 627 -3.19 -1.88 -21.06
CA CYS A 627 -3.59 -2.99 -21.93
C CYS A 627 -2.74 -3.06 -23.22
N VAL A 628 -2.46 -1.94 -23.87
CA VAL A 628 -1.60 -1.88 -25.07
C VAL A 628 -0.14 -2.17 -24.70
N THR A 629 0.29 -1.70 -23.54
CA THR A 629 1.66 -1.92 -23.02
C THR A 629 1.92 -3.39 -22.69
N LEU A 630 0.94 -4.09 -22.12
CA LEU A 630 0.98 -5.53 -21.89
C LEU A 630 1.17 -6.30 -23.20
N ILE A 631 0.42 -5.95 -24.25
CA ILE A 631 0.56 -6.57 -25.58
C ILE A 631 1.94 -6.30 -26.19
N ALA A 632 2.42 -5.05 -26.12
CA ALA A 632 3.73 -4.69 -26.65
C ALA A 632 4.84 -5.52 -25.98
N ARG A 633 4.77 -5.69 -24.66
CA ARG A 633 5.71 -6.50 -23.89
C ARG A 633 5.60 -7.99 -24.24
N TYR A 634 4.38 -8.51 -24.39
CA TYR A 634 4.13 -9.89 -24.81
C TYR A 634 4.77 -10.18 -26.19
N VAL A 635 4.57 -9.28 -27.16
CA VAL A 635 5.15 -9.41 -28.50
C VAL A 635 6.68 -9.41 -28.46
N GLN A 636 7.27 -8.44 -27.74
CA GLN A 636 8.71 -8.29 -27.64
C GLN A 636 9.36 -9.50 -26.95
N GLU A 637 8.77 -10.02 -25.88
CA GLU A 637 9.39 -11.13 -25.15
C GLU A 637 9.18 -12.47 -25.85
N VAL A 638 7.96 -12.77 -26.29
CA VAL A 638 7.56 -14.11 -26.74
C VAL A 638 7.87 -14.36 -28.21
N PHE A 639 7.79 -13.34 -29.07
CA PHE A 639 7.88 -13.54 -30.53
C PHE A 639 9.11 -12.90 -31.16
N LEU A 640 9.71 -11.87 -30.53
CA LEU A 640 10.89 -11.21 -31.08
C LEU A 640 12.20 -11.77 -30.49
N PRO A 641 13.24 -11.96 -31.31
CA PRO A 641 14.58 -12.30 -30.82
C PRO A 641 15.15 -11.13 -30.01
N ALA A 642 16.09 -11.42 -29.09
CA ALA A 642 16.63 -10.48 -28.11
C ALA A 642 17.10 -9.14 -28.72
N ASN A 643 17.73 -9.19 -29.89
CA ASN A 643 18.22 -8.02 -30.63
C ASN A 643 17.13 -7.15 -31.27
N GLN A 644 15.89 -7.63 -31.33
CA GLN A 644 14.74 -6.89 -31.89
C GLN A 644 13.76 -6.39 -30.82
N ARG A 645 13.97 -6.73 -29.54
CA ARG A 645 13.04 -6.41 -28.44
C ARG A 645 12.97 -4.93 -28.09
N THR A 646 14.03 -4.18 -28.35
CA THR A 646 14.14 -2.74 -28.06
C THR A 646 13.87 -1.87 -29.28
N VAL A 647 13.51 -2.48 -30.41
CA VAL A 647 13.12 -1.72 -31.61
C VAL A 647 11.79 -1.05 -31.30
N SER A 648 11.77 0.29 -31.36
CA SER A 648 10.56 1.09 -31.19
C SER A 648 9.53 0.67 -32.23
N ARG A 649 8.56 -0.15 -31.81
CA ARG A 649 7.43 -0.59 -32.63
C ARG A 649 6.18 0.13 -32.15
N ALA A 650 5.59 0.92 -33.04
CA ALA A 650 4.32 1.56 -32.76
C ALA A 650 3.24 0.47 -32.65
N PHE A 651 2.54 0.46 -31.52
CA PHE A 651 1.28 -0.29 -31.34
C PHE A 651 0.18 0.75 -31.15
N GLY A 652 -0.88 0.66 -31.94
CA GLY A 652 -2.02 1.56 -32.13
C GLY A 652 -2.80 1.87 -30.84
N HIS A 653 -3.94 2.54 -30.95
CA HIS A 653 -4.85 2.62 -29.80
C HIS A 653 -5.40 1.21 -29.50
N GLY A 654 -6.06 0.99 -28.36
CA GLY A 654 -6.66 -0.32 -28.03
C GLY A 654 -7.55 -0.87 -29.15
N LYS A 655 -8.22 0.03 -29.90
CA LYS A 655 -9.01 -0.25 -31.11
C LYS A 655 -8.22 -0.68 -32.36
N ASP A 656 -6.90 -0.51 -32.41
CA ASP A 656 -6.03 -0.73 -33.59
C ASP A 656 -4.77 -1.59 -33.29
N THR A 657 -4.59 -2.00 -32.03
CA THR A 657 -3.45 -2.83 -31.56
C THR A 657 -3.37 -4.26 -32.15
N ALA A 658 -4.38 -5.12 -32.00
CA ALA A 658 -4.40 -6.46 -32.63
C ALA A 658 -4.18 -6.48 -34.17
N ARG A 659 -4.51 -5.42 -34.92
CA ARG A 659 -4.40 -5.24 -36.38
C ARG A 659 -2.98 -4.88 -36.73
N GLU A 660 -2.34 -4.09 -35.89
CA GLU A 660 -0.91 -3.81 -36.08
C GLU A 660 -0.08 -5.04 -35.74
N VAL A 661 -0.39 -5.75 -34.64
CA VAL A 661 0.31 -7.01 -34.29
C VAL A 661 0.11 -8.06 -35.39
N SER A 662 -1.10 -8.10 -35.96
CA SER A 662 -1.44 -8.93 -37.12
C SER A 662 -0.49 -8.81 -38.28
N GLN A 663 -0.27 -7.56 -38.69
CA GLN A 663 0.52 -7.20 -39.86
C GLN A 663 1.99 -7.45 -39.59
N MET A 664 2.41 -7.30 -38.33
CA MET A 664 3.78 -7.60 -37.90
C MET A 664 4.08 -9.09 -37.86
N LEU A 665 3.15 -9.93 -37.41
CA LEU A 665 3.37 -11.34 -37.12
C LEU A 665 2.24 -12.23 -37.70
N PRO A 666 2.02 -12.20 -39.03
CA PRO A 666 0.87 -12.85 -39.67
C PRO A 666 0.84 -14.38 -39.47
N ASN A 667 2.01 -15.01 -39.34
CA ASN A 667 2.15 -16.46 -39.18
C ASN A 667 1.98 -16.94 -37.74
N ASN A 668 2.10 -16.04 -36.74
CA ASN A 668 2.05 -16.39 -35.33
C ASN A 668 0.66 -16.19 -34.72
N PHE A 669 -0.13 -15.30 -35.33
CA PHE A 669 -1.48 -14.98 -34.86
C PHE A 669 -2.59 -15.41 -35.84
N GLY A 670 -2.25 -16.08 -36.95
CA GLY A 670 -3.21 -16.67 -37.91
C GLY A 670 -4.22 -17.66 -37.28
N PRO A 671 -5.38 -17.89 -37.93
CA PRO A 671 -6.63 -18.13 -37.24
C PRO A 671 -6.67 -19.45 -36.48
N ALA A 672 -7.35 -19.36 -35.34
CA ALA A 672 -8.27 -20.30 -34.69
C ALA A 672 -7.99 -21.81 -34.63
N THR A 673 -8.51 -22.45 -33.57
CA THR A 673 -8.66 -23.91 -33.52
C THR A 673 -9.35 -24.44 -34.79
N SER A 674 -9.28 -25.75 -35.04
CA SER A 674 -10.02 -26.38 -36.17
C SER A 674 -11.52 -26.08 -36.21
N SER A 675 -12.08 -25.58 -35.09
CA SER A 675 -13.47 -25.15 -34.92
C SER A 675 -13.71 -23.64 -35.06
N GLY A 676 -12.72 -22.85 -35.49
CA GLY A 676 -12.89 -21.40 -35.70
C GLY A 676 -12.93 -20.56 -34.42
N LEU A 677 -12.45 -21.09 -33.28
CA LEU A 677 -12.32 -20.34 -32.02
C LEU A 677 -10.92 -19.71 -31.86
N PRO A 678 -10.79 -18.50 -31.28
CA PRO A 678 -9.49 -17.91 -30.97
C PRO A 678 -8.61 -18.86 -30.15
N LYS A 679 -7.34 -19.02 -30.53
CA LYS A 679 -6.37 -19.83 -29.78
C LYS A 679 -5.91 -19.08 -28.53
N ARG A 680 -5.47 -19.83 -27.51
CA ARG A 680 -4.74 -19.24 -26.37
C ARG A 680 -3.53 -18.46 -26.88
N GLY A 681 -3.32 -17.26 -26.34
CA GLY A 681 -2.30 -16.32 -26.80
C GLY A 681 -2.73 -15.38 -27.92
N ALA A 682 -3.91 -15.59 -28.54
CA ALA A 682 -4.43 -14.65 -29.53
C ALA A 682 -4.74 -13.29 -28.91
N ILE A 683 -4.61 -12.21 -29.68
CA ILE A 683 -4.89 -10.86 -29.20
C ILE A 683 -6.28 -10.47 -29.69
N ILE A 684 -7.11 -9.99 -28.77
CA ILE A 684 -8.46 -9.52 -29.05
C ILE A 684 -8.59 -8.06 -28.63
N SER A 685 -9.29 -7.29 -29.44
CA SER A 685 -9.51 -5.87 -29.20
C SER A 685 -11.01 -5.55 -29.21
N PHE A 686 -11.36 -4.56 -28.39
CA PHE A 686 -12.71 -4.04 -28.14
C PHE A 686 -12.75 -2.57 -28.60
N PRO A 687 -13.10 -2.29 -29.88
CA PRO A 687 -12.96 -0.96 -30.47
C PRO A 687 -13.81 0.16 -29.86
N ASP A 688 -14.99 -0.17 -29.32
CA ASP A 688 -15.97 0.80 -28.81
C ASP A 688 -16.45 0.34 -27.42
N ILE A 689 -15.76 0.78 -26.36
CA ILE A 689 -16.18 0.56 -24.96
C ILE A 689 -16.82 1.80 -24.32
N GLY A 690 -16.82 2.95 -25.02
CA GLY A 690 -17.43 4.20 -24.55
C GLY A 690 -16.92 5.42 -25.31
N VAL A 691 -17.56 6.58 -25.08
CA VAL A 691 -17.16 7.89 -25.60
C VAL A 691 -17.03 8.87 -24.43
N ILE A 692 -15.87 9.52 -24.30
CA ILE A 692 -15.65 10.63 -23.37
C ILE A 692 -15.16 11.81 -24.21
N ASP A 693 -15.79 12.98 -24.08
CA ASP A 693 -15.46 14.21 -24.81
C ASP A 693 -15.39 14.05 -26.35
N GLY A 694 -16.27 13.23 -26.92
CA GLY A 694 -16.32 12.96 -28.37
C GLY A 694 -15.24 12.00 -28.87
N ILE A 695 -14.38 11.47 -28.00
CA ILE A 695 -13.33 10.50 -28.33
C ILE A 695 -13.80 9.09 -27.97
N LYS A 696 -13.79 8.18 -28.96
CA LYS A 696 -14.10 6.75 -28.78
C LYS A 696 -12.92 6.02 -28.13
N TYR A 697 -13.17 5.34 -27.01
CA TYR A 697 -12.18 4.53 -26.31
C TYR A 697 -12.31 3.06 -26.70
N GLY A 698 -11.17 2.38 -26.85
CA GLY A 698 -11.10 0.96 -27.13
C GLY A 698 -10.11 0.24 -26.21
N HIS A 699 -10.29 -1.06 -26.02
CA HIS A 699 -9.51 -1.92 -25.12
C HIS A 699 -8.89 -3.13 -25.83
N VAL A 700 -7.94 -3.81 -25.21
CA VAL A 700 -7.26 -5.01 -25.80
C VAL A 700 -6.88 -6.01 -24.71
N GLY A 701 -6.88 -7.30 -25.03
CA GLY A 701 -6.47 -8.38 -24.14
C GLY A 701 -5.91 -9.60 -24.88
N ILE A 702 -5.36 -10.55 -24.12
CA ILE A 702 -4.80 -11.82 -24.61
C ILE A 702 -5.76 -12.95 -24.26
N VAL A 703 -6.13 -13.77 -25.23
CA VAL A 703 -7.02 -14.92 -25.03
C VAL A 703 -6.33 -15.99 -24.18
N MET A 704 -6.95 -16.37 -23.07
CA MET A 704 -6.47 -17.44 -22.19
C MET A 704 -7.16 -18.76 -22.50
N GLU A 705 -8.46 -18.73 -22.74
CA GLU A 705 -9.27 -19.90 -23.07
C GLU A 705 -10.37 -19.52 -24.06
N SER A 706 -10.80 -20.47 -24.87
CA SER A 706 -11.94 -20.34 -25.76
C SER A 706 -12.82 -21.59 -25.72
N ARG A 707 -14.13 -21.42 -25.87
CA ARG A 707 -15.09 -22.54 -25.93
C ARG A 707 -16.28 -22.21 -26.81
N GLN A 708 -16.96 -23.27 -27.24
CA GLN A 708 -18.27 -23.19 -27.89
C GLN A 708 -19.28 -23.97 -27.05
N LEU A 709 -20.39 -23.34 -26.72
CA LEU A 709 -21.50 -23.97 -26.00
C LEU A 709 -22.34 -24.81 -26.98
N SER A 710 -23.14 -25.74 -26.44
CA SER A 710 -23.99 -26.65 -27.23
C SER A 710 -25.01 -25.93 -28.13
N ASN A 711 -25.43 -24.71 -27.76
CA ASN A 711 -26.31 -23.86 -28.55
C ASN A 711 -25.57 -23.05 -29.65
N GLY A 712 -24.28 -23.34 -29.87
CA GLY A 712 -23.45 -22.66 -30.85
C GLY A 712 -22.82 -21.34 -30.38
N GLN A 713 -23.17 -20.84 -29.18
CA GLN A 713 -22.60 -19.61 -28.62
C GLN A 713 -21.11 -19.79 -28.32
N ARG A 714 -20.28 -18.89 -28.85
CA ARG A 714 -18.82 -18.91 -28.63
C ARG A 714 -18.45 -17.97 -27.49
N GLN A 715 -17.45 -18.35 -26.70
CA GLN A 715 -16.98 -17.60 -25.55
C GLN A 715 -15.46 -17.63 -25.40
N VAL A 716 -14.89 -16.58 -24.80
CA VAL A 716 -13.47 -16.49 -24.45
C VAL A 716 -13.26 -16.00 -23.02
N LYS A 717 -12.12 -16.36 -22.43
CA LYS A 717 -11.53 -15.67 -21.27
C LYS A 717 -10.29 -14.93 -21.72
N ILE A 718 -10.02 -13.78 -21.12
CA ILE A 718 -8.88 -12.94 -21.47
C ILE A 718 -8.01 -12.63 -20.26
N MET A 719 -6.75 -12.30 -20.53
CA MET A 719 -5.82 -11.60 -19.65
C MET A 719 -5.64 -10.17 -20.16
N ASP A 720 -5.83 -9.18 -19.30
CA ASP A 720 -5.58 -7.78 -19.61
C ASP A 720 -5.05 -7.02 -18.39
N SER A 721 -4.76 -5.73 -18.59
CA SER A 721 -4.53 -4.75 -17.53
C SER A 721 -5.40 -3.52 -17.77
N ASN A 722 -6.20 -3.13 -16.77
CA ASN A 722 -7.10 -1.98 -16.86
C ASN A 722 -6.47 -0.70 -16.28
N GLY A 723 -6.26 0.32 -17.11
CA GLY A 723 -5.89 1.66 -16.64
C GLY A 723 -4.45 2.07 -16.92
N ASP A 724 -3.96 3.04 -16.13
CA ASP A 724 -2.68 3.72 -16.32
C ASP A 724 -1.54 3.13 -15.46
N ASN A 725 -0.31 3.42 -15.86
CA ASN A 725 0.95 2.83 -15.38
C ASN A 725 1.24 2.75 -13.87
N LEU A 726 0.44 3.35 -12.98
CA LEU A 726 0.79 3.53 -11.56
C LEU A 726 -0.33 3.22 -10.57
N ALA A 727 -1.52 2.82 -11.02
CA ALA A 727 -2.66 2.57 -10.13
C ALA A 727 -2.89 1.07 -9.87
N ALA A 728 -3.36 0.71 -8.66
CA ALA A 728 -3.61 -0.69 -8.27
C ALA A 728 -4.66 -1.40 -9.15
N ASN A 729 -5.53 -0.64 -9.81
CA ASN A 729 -6.49 -1.14 -10.80
C ASN A 729 -5.84 -1.63 -12.11
N SER A 730 -4.60 -1.22 -12.40
CA SER A 730 -3.80 -1.64 -13.58
C SER A 730 -2.98 -2.90 -13.40
N THR A 731 -3.34 -3.68 -12.37
CA THR A 731 -2.84 -5.03 -12.19
C THR A 731 -3.26 -5.89 -13.38
N VAL A 732 -2.32 -6.63 -13.97
CA VAL A 732 -2.65 -7.66 -14.97
C VAL A 732 -3.46 -8.77 -14.32
N LYS A 733 -4.66 -8.99 -14.84
CA LYS A 733 -5.60 -10.00 -14.34
C LYS A 733 -6.00 -10.93 -15.47
N GLU A 734 -6.17 -12.19 -15.11
CA GLU A 734 -6.91 -13.16 -15.90
C GLU A 734 -8.36 -13.13 -15.42
N TYR A 735 -9.29 -12.78 -16.31
CA TYR A 735 -10.69 -12.65 -15.92
C TYR A 735 -11.28 -14.03 -15.70
N ALA A 736 -11.93 -14.18 -14.54
CA ALA A 736 -12.64 -15.41 -14.20
C ALA A 736 -13.90 -15.63 -15.06
N TYR A 737 -14.44 -14.57 -15.65
CA TYR A 737 -15.70 -14.57 -16.41
C TYR A 737 -15.49 -14.88 -17.89
N TRP A 738 -16.44 -15.60 -18.48
CA TRP A 738 -16.50 -15.88 -19.91
C TRP A 738 -17.19 -14.72 -20.65
N ILE A 739 -16.56 -14.24 -21.71
CA ILE A 739 -17.05 -13.17 -22.58
C ILE A 739 -17.69 -13.79 -23.82
N ASN A 740 -18.93 -13.44 -24.12
CA ASN A 740 -19.64 -13.91 -25.32
C ASN A 740 -19.07 -13.26 -26.58
N ILE A 741 -18.81 -14.09 -27.59
CA ILE A 741 -18.51 -13.64 -28.96
C ILE A 741 -19.84 -13.63 -29.73
N PRO A 742 -20.37 -12.47 -30.16
CA PRO A 742 -21.68 -12.45 -30.80
C PRO A 742 -21.66 -13.13 -32.18
N ASN A 743 -22.81 -13.68 -32.57
CA ASN A 743 -22.97 -14.33 -33.87
C ASN A 743 -23.29 -13.27 -34.94
N GLY A 744 -22.53 -13.24 -36.04
CA GLY A 744 -22.95 -12.54 -37.27
C GLY A 744 -22.29 -11.20 -37.62
N THR A 745 -21.16 -10.80 -37.03
CA THR A 745 -20.47 -9.57 -37.47
C THR A 745 -18.95 -9.74 -37.56
N ALA A 746 -18.49 -9.47 -38.80
CA ALA A 746 -17.18 -9.32 -39.44
C ALA A 746 -15.87 -9.29 -38.62
N ASP A 747 -14.72 -9.79 -39.11
CA ASP A 747 -14.42 -10.74 -40.20
C ASP A 747 -13.03 -11.38 -39.93
N TYR A 748 -12.95 -12.69 -40.19
CA TYR A 748 -11.85 -13.59 -39.86
C TYR A 748 -10.79 -13.64 -40.97
N GLY A 749 -10.05 -12.53 -41.14
CA GLY A 749 -8.92 -12.40 -42.07
C GLY A 749 -7.68 -11.77 -41.40
N ALA A 750 -6.62 -12.57 -41.32
CA ALA A 750 -5.41 -12.41 -40.50
C ALA A 750 -5.62 -12.31 -38.98
N ASN A 751 -6.18 -11.27 -38.35
CA ASN A 751 -6.17 -11.15 -36.86
C ASN A 751 -7.20 -10.16 -36.27
N ILE A 752 -8.15 -10.65 -35.48
CA ILE A 752 -9.51 -10.07 -35.40
C ILE A 752 -9.82 -9.26 -34.14
N TYR A 753 -10.72 -8.28 -34.35
CA TYR A 753 -11.41 -7.37 -33.43
C TYR A 753 -12.92 -7.60 -33.51
N TRP A 754 -13.71 -7.39 -32.43
CA TRP A 754 -15.08 -6.84 -32.61
C TRP A 754 -15.80 -6.27 -31.35
N THR A 755 -16.87 -5.49 -31.61
CA THR A 755 -17.73 -4.64 -30.74
C THR A 755 -19.20 -5.11 -30.62
N ASN A 756 -19.73 -5.17 -29.40
CA ASN A 756 -20.92 -4.40 -28.97
C ASN A 756 -20.88 -4.37 -27.42
N PRO A 757 -20.79 -3.20 -26.79
CA PRO A 757 -20.49 -3.03 -25.36
C PRO A 757 -21.65 -3.30 -24.40
N LYS A 758 -22.54 -4.25 -24.70
CA LYS A 758 -23.62 -4.66 -23.78
C LYS A 758 -23.28 -5.92 -23.01
#